data_AF-A0A175W5W3-F1
#
_entry.id   AF-A0A175W5W3-F1
#
_cell.length_a   1.000
_cell.length_b   1.000
_cell.length_c   1.000
_cell.angle_alpha   90.00
_cell.angle_beta   90.00
_cell.angle_gamma   90.00
#
_symmetry.space_group_name_H-M   'P 1'
#
loop_
_entity.id
_entity.type
_entity.pdbx_description
1 polymer ?
#
loop_
_entity_poly.entity_id
_entity_poly.type
_entity_poly.pdbx_seq_one_letter_code
_entity_poly.pdbx_strand_id
1 'polypeptide(L)'
;MYLPRALISKLYIHLQNTRHPLSPPVLILVALEPDALCACRILTRLFKHDYIPHKIQPVAGYADLERVGRELVSPMMETRGGAGGVVVCLGVGGMADLGTVLGLEPEGEENTFGKVEVWVVDSHRPWNLGNVFGGFPLEPETEDATTFAARSPVGVKGGRIDRTYQPGKGGIVVLDDGDIEDELSRERDAYLALVDMPDIEDDGEDLGDSDDDESETEDGEGAVSLPRAGQKRKSWDFDDGDSEDDDDRPRQRRRSNSSTPIPESPRRPAQRGLISLRDDAVFSSDPAEPPTAAQPLRAPSARTLRRRLLRLRRENEAVLRDYYRLGTSYSEPIASMMYSLASELGREDNDLLWMAIVGVTSMELYGRSSAGIAVPVRSSEARPASGWLGVRGARIRQLLRDEVRRLNPPEVGSGRVLPENTGIIPTTARSPEDTSIRLSPEPKFLLIRHWSLYDSMLHSPYLFSRLKTWSETGLKRLHKLLAKMGVSLVQCKQSYTHMDMMLKRELRTKLLKYASLYNLDELVPTVDTDGKDRGGAKDGWGFVRSWGWRATLSAQDVGVVIGALLEVGKNTPAADSHQPTGGASSQQQLQQHQLAIDGQQAAQNPSEEWLPRFWEAYDALEDIEALKAGLPTAQFLHKAIFTTGTTLLKKKQVSHLRAFRMCVVKDSPDAGLFHHPGALTKLALWIGEALAEQEKDATGGRLAQGGRGTPLVVASLDEKRGVYIVVGTGGGGGPDTAFMDREAAQRRAKEREEREERRRAREKIREEKRAARMRRREEEGGGGWRGRGGRRKRGGGILRGRGRG
;
A
#
# COMPACT_ATOMS: atom_id res chain seq x y z
N MET A 1 1.45 -8.57 -17.58
CA MET A 1 2.30 -9.62 -16.97
C MET A 1 3.11 -9.02 -15.82
N TYR A 2 3.68 -9.84 -14.95
CA TYR A 2 4.55 -9.38 -13.87
C TYR A 2 5.92 -10.07 -13.87
N LEU A 3 6.95 -9.31 -13.51
CA LEU A 3 8.32 -9.77 -13.33
C LEU A 3 8.57 -10.04 -11.84
N PRO A 4 8.82 -11.30 -11.43
CA PRO A 4 9.08 -11.60 -10.02
C PRO A 4 10.38 -10.94 -9.56
N ARG A 5 10.45 -10.56 -8.28
CA ARG A 5 11.59 -9.84 -7.68
C ARG A 5 12.95 -10.49 -7.96
N ALA A 6 13.01 -11.82 -7.98
CA ALA A 6 14.24 -12.57 -8.25
C ALA A 6 14.79 -12.44 -9.68
N LEU A 7 14.06 -11.79 -10.59
CA LEU A 7 14.44 -11.54 -11.97
C LEU A 7 14.47 -10.03 -12.30
N ILE A 8 14.54 -9.14 -11.30
CA ILE A 8 14.43 -7.68 -11.51
C ILE A 8 15.47 -7.14 -12.50
N SER A 9 16.67 -7.73 -12.56
CA SER A 9 17.72 -7.34 -13.51
C SER A 9 17.47 -7.78 -14.96
N LYS A 10 16.58 -8.76 -15.20
CA LYS A 10 16.43 -9.44 -16.49
C LYS A 10 16.11 -8.49 -17.65
N LEU A 11 15.11 -7.62 -17.45
CA LEU A 11 14.68 -6.69 -18.50
C LEU A 11 15.76 -5.64 -18.78
N TYR A 12 16.44 -5.16 -17.73
CA TYR A 12 17.54 -4.22 -17.84
C TYR A 12 18.71 -4.81 -18.63
N ILE A 13 19.14 -6.04 -18.32
CA ILE A 13 20.23 -6.72 -19.02
C ILE A 13 19.86 -6.96 -20.50
N HIS A 14 18.61 -7.34 -20.77
CA HIS A 14 18.14 -7.48 -22.15
C HIS A 14 18.19 -6.14 -22.91
N LEU A 15 17.72 -5.05 -22.28
CA LEU A 15 17.78 -3.71 -22.85
C LEU A 15 19.24 -3.30 -23.13
N GLN A 16 20.15 -3.55 -22.20
CA GLN A 16 21.57 -3.27 -22.37
C GLN A 16 22.17 -4.02 -23.56
N ASN A 17 21.79 -5.28 -23.77
CA ASN A 17 22.34 -6.13 -24.84
C ASN A 17 21.76 -5.83 -26.24
N THR A 18 20.53 -5.31 -26.31
CA THR A 18 19.82 -5.11 -27.59
C THR A 18 19.88 -3.67 -28.10
N ARG A 19 20.14 -2.69 -27.22
CA ARG A 19 20.15 -1.28 -27.60
C ARG A 19 21.42 -0.90 -28.34
N HIS A 20 21.23 -0.14 -29.42
CA HIS A 20 22.29 0.49 -30.20
C HIS A 20 21.98 2.00 -30.35
N PRO A 21 22.94 2.84 -30.78
CA PRO A 21 22.76 4.30 -30.82
C PRO A 21 21.62 4.82 -31.71
N LEU A 22 21.12 4.00 -32.64
CA LEU A 22 19.99 4.35 -33.53
C LEU A 22 18.65 3.85 -32.97
N SER A 23 18.64 3.08 -31.88
CA SER A 23 17.40 2.67 -31.24
C SER A 23 16.69 3.89 -30.63
N PRO A 24 15.34 3.93 -30.60
CA PRO A 24 14.60 5.05 -30.05
C PRO A 24 14.93 5.25 -28.56
N PRO A 25 14.98 6.49 -28.03
CA PRO A 25 15.28 6.70 -26.62
C PRO A 25 14.24 6.05 -25.71
N VAL A 26 14.67 5.56 -24.56
CA VAL A 26 13.76 5.03 -23.52
C VAL A 26 12.95 6.18 -22.94
N LEU A 27 11.62 6.06 -22.92
CA LEU A 27 10.75 7.08 -22.34
C LEU A 27 10.49 6.76 -20.87
N ILE A 28 10.82 7.66 -19.94
CA ILE A 28 10.62 7.48 -18.50
C ILE A 28 9.49 8.40 -18.05
N LEU A 29 8.37 7.83 -17.63
CA LEU A 29 7.23 8.55 -17.07
C LEU A 29 7.37 8.60 -15.55
N VAL A 30 7.40 9.79 -14.95
CA VAL A 30 7.73 9.96 -13.52
C VAL A 30 6.64 10.74 -12.80
N ALA A 31 6.14 10.20 -11.69
CA ALA A 31 5.21 10.91 -10.83
C ALA A 31 5.86 12.11 -10.13
N LEU A 32 5.06 13.13 -9.80
CA LEU A 32 5.49 14.31 -9.03
C LEU A 32 5.63 14.00 -7.54
N GLU A 33 6.51 13.06 -7.20
CA GLU A 33 6.67 12.54 -5.85
C GLU A 33 8.16 12.37 -5.50
N PRO A 34 8.59 12.64 -4.24
CA PRO A 34 10.01 12.52 -3.89
C PRO A 34 10.58 11.11 -4.10
N ASP A 35 9.81 10.05 -3.81
CA ASP A 35 10.23 8.66 -4.05
C ASP A 35 10.44 8.37 -5.56
N ALA A 36 9.49 8.80 -6.41
CA ALA A 36 9.60 8.65 -7.86
C ALA A 36 10.78 9.45 -8.45
N LEU A 37 11.04 10.66 -7.93
CA LEU A 37 12.22 11.46 -8.30
C LEU A 37 13.53 10.74 -7.95
N CYS A 38 13.63 10.20 -6.73
CA CYS A 38 14.80 9.45 -6.28
C CYS A 38 15.01 8.18 -7.13
N ALA A 39 13.93 7.43 -7.42
CA ALA A 39 13.96 6.28 -8.31
C ALA A 39 14.42 6.66 -9.73
N CYS A 40 13.91 7.77 -10.27
CA CYS A 40 14.29 8.29 -11.58
C CYS A 40 15.79 8.66 -11.62
N ARG A 41 16.32 9.28 -10.56
CA ARG A 41 17.76 9.58 -10.47
C ARG A 41 18.62 8.32 -10.46
N ILE A 42 18.20 7.28 -9.73
CA ILE A 42 18.89 5.99 -9.72
C ILE A 42 18.91 5.39 -11.13
N LEU A 43 17.73 5.28 -11.77
CA LEU A 43 17.60 4.66 -13.08
C LEU A 43 18.36 5.43 -14.18
N THR A 44 18.25 6.77 -14.20
CA THR A 44 18.94 7.61 -15.19
C THR A 44 20.45 7.57 -15.02
N ARG A 45 20.97 7.42 -13.79
CA ARG A 45 22.40 7.20 -13.54
C ARG A 45 22.89 5.87 -14.11
N LEU A 46 22.10 4.80 -13.95
CA LEU A 46 22.38 3.49 -14.58
C LEU A 46 22.38 3.60 -16.12
N PHE A 47 21.37 4.26 -16.70
CA PHE A 47 21.29 4.48 -18.14
C PHE A 47 22.45 5.33 -18.69
N LYS A 48 22.84 6.40 -17.98
CA LYS A 48 24.00 7.21 -18.36
C LYS A 48 25.29 6.41 -18.33
N HIS A 49 25.47 5.54 -17.33
CA HIS A 49 26.63 4.66 -17.23
C HIS A 49 26.71 3.68 -18.42
N ASP A 50 25.58 3.16 -18.88
CA ASP A 50 25.51 2.22 -20.00
C ASP A 50 25.28 2.89 -21.37
N TYR A 51 25.37 4.23 -21.44
CA TYR A 51 25.15 5.00 -22.66
C TYR A 51 23.78 4.76 -23.33
N ILE A 52 22.75 4.47 -22.54
CA ILE A 52 21.37 4.25 -23.01
C ILE A 52 20.67 5.63 -23.15
N PRO A 53 20.30 6.06 -24.37
CA PRO A 53 19.56 7.30 -24.58
C PRO A 53 18.18 7.21 -23.92
N HIS A 54 17.78 8.26 -23.20
CA HIS A 54 16.51 8.30 -22.49
C HIS A 54 15.91 9.71 -22.48
N LYS A 55 14.58 9.78 -22.36
CA LYS A 55 13.80 11.01 -22.20
C LYS A 55 12.96 10.89 -20.93
N ILE A 56 13.10 11.86 -20.03
CA ILE A 56 12.29 11.93 -18.81
C ILE A 56 11.07 12.80 -19.09
N GLN A 57 9.88 12.29 -18.77
CA GLN A 57 8.61 12.97 -18.90
C GLN A 57 7.90 12.95 -17.54
N PRO A 58 7.85 14.10 -16.83
CA PRO A 58 7.05 14.20 -15.62
C PRO A 58 5.56 14.09 -15.95
N VAL A 59 4.81 13.44 -15.06
CA VAL A 59 3.37 13.20 -15.17
C VAL A 59 2.69 13.69 -13.90
N ALA A 60 1.83 14.70 -14.03
CA ALA A 60 1.11 15.30 -12.90
C ALA A 60 -0.12 14.51 -12.43
N GLY A 61 -0.73 13.72 -13.33
CA GLY A 61 -1.94 12.92 -13.03
C GLY A 61 -2.45 12.16 -14.25
N TYR A 62 -3.60 11.51 -14.15
CA TYR A 62 -4.13 10.65 -15.22
C TYR A 62 -4.43 11.38 -16.53
N ALA A 63 -4.95 12.61 -16.48
CA ALA A 63 -5.18 13.41 -17.70
C ALA A 63 -3.87 13.72 -18.46
N ASP A 64 -2.79 13.95 -17.71
CA ASP A 64 -1.44 14.11 -18.28
C ASP A 64 -0.92 12.78 -18.83
N LEU A 65 -1.16 11.67 -18.11
CA LEU A 65 -0.80 10.33 -18.57
C LEU A 65 -1.49 9.94 -19.89
N GLU A 66 -2.78 10.24 -20.05
CA GLU A 66 -3.52 10.04 -21.30
C GLU A 66 -2.98 10.91 -22.44
N ARG A 67 -2.65 12.18 -22.14
CA ARG A 67 -2.02 13.09 -23.11
C ARG A 67 -0.68 12.53 -23.58
N VAL A 68 0.18 12.13 -22.65
CA VAL A 68 1.48 11.50 -22.94
C VAL A 68 1.29 10.18 -23.72
N GLY A 69 0.27 9.39 -23.39
CA GLY A 69 -0.14 8.21 -24.13
C GLY A 69 -0.40 8.52 -25.60
N ARG A 70 -1.18 9.57 -25.87
CA ARG A 70 -1.54 10.01 -27.24
C ARG A 70 -0.38 10.62 -28.00
N GLU A 71 0.42 11.47 -27.35
CA GLU A 71 1.44 12.30 -28.00
C GLU A 71 2.80 11.61 -28.13
N LEU A 72 3.17 10.76 -27.16
CA LEU A 72 4.51 10.16 -27.09
C LEU A 72 4.49 8.64 -27.24
N VAL A 73 3.53 7.93 -26.63
CA VAL A 73 3.53 6.45 -26.62
C VAL A 73 2.88 5.86 -27.87
N SER A 74 1.68 6.33 -28.23
CA SER A 74 0.95 5.85 -29.41
C SER A 74 1.79 5.96 -30.71
N PRO A 75 2.54 7.05 -30.97
CA PRO A 75 3.41 7.14 -32.16
C PRO A 75 4.60 6.18 -32.15
N MET A 76 4.97 5.59 -31.01
CA MET A 76 6.04 4.58 -30.95
C MET A 76 5.59 3.21 -31.46
N MET A 77 4.29 2.95 -31.51
CA MET A 77 3.74 1.66 -31.94
C MET A 77 4.02 1.40 -33.42
N GLU A 78 4.40 0.17 -33.74
CA GLU A 78 4.63 -0.28 -35.13
C GLU A 78 3.38 -0.12 -36.01
N THR A 79 2.19 -0.33 -35.43
CA THR A 79 0.90 -0.10 -36.12
C THR A 79 0.67 1.36 -36.52
N ARG A 80 1.36 2.31 -35.87
CA ARG A 80 1.32 3.75 -36.18
C ARG A 80 2.58 4.25 -36.89
N GLY A 81 3.43 3.36 -37.39
CA GLY A 81 4.66 3.68 -38.11
C GLY A 81 5.88 3.91 -37.21
N GLY A 82 5.79 3.61 -35.91
CA GLY A 82 6.92 3.65 -34.98
C GLY A 82 7.81 2.40 -35.06
N ALA A 83 8.98 2.45 -34.42
CA ALA A 83 9.92 1.33 -34.39
C ALA A 83 9.72 0.38 -33.17
N GLY A 84 8.66 0.59 -32.39
CA GLY A 84 8.55 0.06 -31.03
C GLY A 84 9.43 0.83 -30.04
N GLY A 85 9.51 0.34 -28.80
CA GLY A 85 10.36 0.96 -27.79
C GLY A 85 10.03 0.53 -26.38
N VAL A 86 10.67 1.19 -25.40
CA VAL A 86 10.51 0.88 -23.98
C VAL A 86 10.06 2.15 -23.26
N VAL A 87 8.97 2.02 -22.51
CA VAL A 87 8.40 3.05 -21.64
C VAL A 87 8.53 2.57 -20.20
N VAL A 88 9.12 3.37 -19.31
CA VAL A 88 9.29 3.03 -17.89
C VAL A 88 8.45 3.97 -17.05
N CYS A 89 7.46 3.44 -16.37
CA CYS A 89 6.57 4.14 -15.45
C CYS A 89 7.10 4.05 -14.01
N LEU A 90 7.46 5.19 -13.41
CA LEU A 90 7.92 5.32 -12.03
C LEU A 90 6.88 6.06 -11.20
N GLY A 91 6.14 5.31 -10.38
CA GLY A 91 5.08 5.83 -9.49
C GLY A 91 3.81 6.24 -10.22
N VAL A 92 3.63 5.76 -11.45
CA VAL A 92 2.47 6.04 -12.28
C VAL A 92 1.87 4.76 -12.83
N GLY A 93 0.53 4.70 -12.89
CA GLY A 93 -0.19 3.69 -13.66
C GLY A 93 -0.53 2.39 -12.94
N GLY A 94 -0.11 2.17 -11.69
CA GLY A 94 -0.34 0.89 -11.01
C GLY A 94 -1.82 0.52 -10.83
N MET A 95 -2.68 1.52 -10.60
CA MET A 95 -4.11 1.33 -10.38
C MET A 95 -4.97 1.47 -11.67
N ALA A 96 -4.41 2.00 -12.74
CA ALA A 96 -5.16 2.30 -13.97
C ALA A 96 -4.92 1.22 -15.04
N ASP A 97 -5.86 1.06 -15.96
CA ASP A 97 -5.66 0.21 -17.14
C ASP A 97 -4.71 0.93 -18.13
N LEU A 98 -3.45 0.52 -18.15
CA LEU A 98 -2.44 1.17 -18.98
C LEU A 98 -2.61 0.83 -20.46
N GLY A 99 -3.26 -0.29 -20.78
CA GLY A 99 -3.56 -0.66 -22.17
C GLY A 99 -4.44 0.40 -22.83
N THR A 100 -5.52 0.79 -22.14
CA THR A 100 -6.43 1.85 -22.59
C THR A 100 -5.82 3.24 -22.43
N VAL A 101 -5.28 3.56 -21.24
CA VAL A 101 -4.82 4.93 -20.92
C VAL A 101 -3.66 5.38 -21.82
N LEU A 102 -2.74 4.48 -22.18
CA LEU A 102 -1.62 4.80 -23.07
C LEU A 102 -1.96 4.61 -24.56
N GLY A 103 -3.16 4.12 -24.89
CA GLY A 103 -3.59 3.86 -26.27
C GLY A 103 -2.88 2.66 -26.93
N LEU A 104 -2.47 1.67 -26.14
CA LEU A 104 -1.73 0.49 -26.60
C LEU A 104 -2.64 -0.64 -27.12
N GLU A 105 -3.90 -0.64 -26.68
CA GLU A 105 -4.94 -1.57 -27.14
C GLU A 105 -6.02 -0.78 -27.92
N PRO A 106 -5.78 -0.43 -29.20
CA PRO A 106 -6.80 0.18 -30.04
C PRO A 106 -7.97 -0.80 -30.26
N GLU A 107 -9.20 -0.28 -30.19
CA GLU A 107 -10.42 -1.08 -30.42
C GLU A 107 -10.40 -1.68 -31.84
N GLY A 108 -10.68 -2.98 -31.95
CA GLY A 108 -10.78 -3.69 -33.23
C GLY A 108 -9.48 -4.29 -33.78
N GLU A 109 -8.33 -4.06 -33.15
CA GLU A 109 -7.05 -4.60 -33.64
C GLU A 109 -6.60 -5.82 -32.82
N GLU A 110 -6.27 -6.92 -33.52
CA GLU A 110 -5.66 -8.10 -32.88
C GLU A 110 -4.22 -7.84 -32.44
N ASN A 111 -3.51 -6.95 -33.15
CA ASN A 111 -2.11 -6.58 -32.90
C ASN A 111 -1.98 -5.50 -31.83
N THR A 112 -2.22 -5.88 -30.58
CA THR A 112 -2.04 -5.03 -29.39
C THR A 112 -0.56 -4.70 -29.13
N PHE A 113 -0.29 -3.55 -28.50
CA PHE A 113 1.03 -3.05 -28.05
C PHE A 113 2.03 -2.60 -29.12
N GLY A 114 2.01 -3.15 -30.34
CA GLY A 114 2.84 -2.68 -31.45
C GLY A 114 4.36 -2.58 -31.14
N LYS A 115 4.94 -3.62 -30.52
CA LYS A 115 6.34 -3.67 -30.04
C LYS A 115 6.73 -2.59 -29.00
N VAL A 116 5.75 -1.96 -28.35
CA VAL A 116 6.00 -1.09 -27.20
C VAL A 116 5.91 -1.90 -25.91
N GLU A 117 6.98 -1.89 -25.14
CA GLU A 117 7.07 -2.55 -23.83
C GLU A 117 6.99 -1.50 -22.72
N VAL A 118 6.06 -1.67 -21.79
CA VAL A 118 5.83 -0.75 -20.66
C VAL A 118 6.24 -1.42 -19.36
N TRP A 119 7.25 -0.88 -18.67
CA TRP A 119 7.69 -1.35 -17.36
C TRP A 119 7.03 -0.51 -16.27
N VAL A 120 6.32 -1.14 -15.34
CA VAL A 120 5.59 -0.44 -14.28
C VAL A 120 6.25 -0.72 -12.95
N VAL A 121 6.75 0.33 -12.30
CA VAL A 121 7.26 0.30 -10.93
C VAL A 121 6.46 1.31 -10.12
N ASP A 122 5.51 0.79 -9.35
CA ASP A 122 4.56 1.63 -8.62
C ASP A 122 4.31 1.03 -7.22
N SER A 123 4.30 1.90 -6.22
CA SER A 123 4.00 1.52 -4.84
C SER A 123 2.50 1.54 -4.55
N HIS A 124 1.67 2.13 -5.41
CA HIS A 124 0.22 2.18 -5.21
C HIS A 124 -0.44 0.80 -5.33
N ARG A 125 -1.43 0.54 -4.47
CA ARG A 125 -2.29 -0.66 -4.47
C ARG A 125 -3.76 -0.24 -4.34
N PRO A 126 -4.72 -1.03 -4.86
CA PRO A 126 -4.56 -2.31 -5.56
C PRO A 126 -3.98 -2.16 -6.98
N TRP A 127 -3.23 -3.15 -7.44
CA TRP A 127 -2.84 -3.27 -8.84
C TRP A 127 -4.05 -3.44 -9.76
N ASN A 128 -3.99 -2.87 -10.95
CA ASN A 128 -4.89 -3.25 -12.04
C ASN A 128 -4.53 -4.67 -12.52
N LEU A 129 -5.45 -5.62 -12.31
CA LEU A 129 -5.24 -7.04 -12.65
C LEU A 129 -5.12 -7.27 -14.16
N GLY A 130 -5.70 -6.40 -15.00
CA GLY A 130 -5.50 -6.40 -16.44
C GLY A 130 -4.04 -6.15 -16.81
N ASN A 131 -3.39 -5.17 -16.20
CA ASN A 131 -1.95 -4.95 -16.39
C ASN A 131 -1.13 -6.15 -15.89
N VAL A 132 -1.44 -6.67 -14.70
CA VAL A 132 -0.64 -7.73 -14.04
C VAL A 132 -0.77 -9.08 -14.73
N PHE A 133 -1.98 -9.54 -15.07
CA PHE A 133 -2.21 -10.88 -15.62
C PHE A 133 -2.59 -10.89 -17.10
N GLY A 134 -3.01 -9.75 -17.68
CA GLY A 134 -3.45 -9.63 -19.07
C GLY A 134 -2.55 -8.80 -19.99
N GLY A 135 -1.58 -8.05 -19.45
CA GLY A 135 -0.79 -7.09 -20.22
C GLY A 135 0.29 -7.71 -21.11
N PHE A 136 -0.06 -8.54 -22.09
CA PHE A 136 0.87 -9.07 -23.09
C PHE A 136 0.17 -9.38 -24.42
N PRO A 137 0.88 -9.31 -25.56
CA PRO A 137 0.33 -9.76 -26.83
C PRO A 137 0.11 -11.28 -26.80
N LEU A 138 -1.05 -11.72 -27.29
CA LEU A 138 -1.39 -13.13 -27.38
C LEU A 138 -0.80 -13.75 -28.66
N GLU A 139 -0.28 -14.96 -28.55
CA GLU A 139 0.14 -15.76 -29.72
C GLU A 139 -1.09 -16.09 -30.60
N PRO A 140 -0.90 -16.31 -31.91
CA PRO A 140 -1.98 -16.66 -32.82
C PRO A 140 -2.69 -17.94 -32.37
N GLU A 141 -4.00 -18.02 -32.63
CA GLU A 141 -4.78 -19.22 -32.30
C GLU A 141 -4.31 -20.40 -33.16
N THR A 142 -4.14 -21.56 -32.52
CA THR A 142 -3.90 -22.84 -33.18
C THR A 142 -4.92 -23.86 -32.68
N GLU A 143 -5.06 -25.00 -33.36
CA GLU A 143 -6.02 -26.07 -32.99
C GLU A 143 -5.87 -26.51 -31.52
N ASP A 144 -4.64 -26.49 -30.98
CA ASP A 144 -4.33 -26.86 -29.59
C ASP A 144 -4.41 -25.69 -28.60
N ALA A 145 -4.40 -24.43 -29.08
CA ALA A 145 -4.26 -23.23 -28.25
C ALA A 145 -5.42 -22.25 -28.44
N THR A 146 -6.59 -22.65 -27.94
CA THR A 146 -7.81 -21.84 -27.98
C THR A 146 -8.00 -20.99 -26.72
N THR A 147 -7.46 -21.43 -25.58
CA THR A 147 -7.58 -20.71 -24.29
C THR A 147 -6.58 -19.57 -24.18
N PHE A 148 -6.92 -18.55 -23.39
CA PHE A 148 -6.03 -17.43 -23.11
C PHE A 148 -4.71 -17.90 -22.48
N ALA A 149 -4.78 -18.88 -21.57
CA ALA A 149 -3.61 -19.49 -20.98
C ALA A 149 -2.71 -20.17 -22.01
N ALA A 150 -3.29 -20.91 -22.97
CA ALA A 150 -2.53 -21.60 -24.02
C ALA A 150 -1.89 -20.63 -25.04
N ARG A 151 -2.48 -19.45 -25.24
CA ARG A 151 -1.99 -18.40 -26.14
C ARG A 151 -1.02 -17.42 -25.48
N SER A 152 -0.64 -17.67 -24.24
CA SER A 152 0.36 -16.84 -23.56
C SER A 152 1.74 -16.97 -24.24
N PRO A 153 2.52 -15.87 -24.30
CA PRO A 153 3.84 -15.91 -24.92
C PRO A 153 4.79 -16.84 -24.15
N VAL A 154 5.73 -17.43 -24.88
CA VAL A 154 6.72 -18.36 -24.29
C VAL A 154 7.45 -17.69 -23.12
N GLY A 155 7.42 -18.39 -21.98
CA GLY A 155 8.04 -17.93 -20.73
C GLY A 155 7.12 -17.10 -19.84
N VAL A 156 5.83 -16.98 -20.16
CA VAL A 156 4.81 -16.41 -19.28
C VAL A 156 3.85 -17.50 -18.83
N LYS A 157 3.69 -17.67 -17.51
CA LYS A 157 2.76 -18.65 -16.93
C LYS A 157 1.85 -17.98 -15.92
N GLY A 158 0.54 -17.93 -16.20
CA GLY A 158 -0.42 -17.23 -15.33
C GLY A 158 -0.07 -15.75 -15.10
N GLY A 159 0.48 -15.10 -16.12
CA GLY A 159 0.99 -13.73 -16.05
C GLY A 159 2.39 -13.57 -15.44
N ARG A 160 2.98 -14.62 -14.84
CA ARG A 160 4.34 -14.59 -14.27
C ARG A 160 5.39 -14.78 -15.37
N ILE A 161 6.36 -13.88 -15.44
CA ILE A 161 7.54 -14.01 -16.31
C ILE A 161 8.55 -14.99 -15.69
N ASP A 162 9.04 -15.92 -16.50
CA ASP A 162 10.11 -16.85 -16.15
C ASP A 162 11.46 -16.48 -16.81
N ARG A 163 12.47 -17.34 -16.64
CA ARG A 163 13.81 -17.13 -17.21
C ARG A 163 13.86 -17.28 -18.73
N THR A 164 12.93 -17.98 -19.35
CA THR A 164 12.89 -18.26 -20.81
C THR A 164 12.25 -17.14 -21.62
N TYR A 165 11.45 -16.26 -20.99
CA TYR A 165 10.83 -15.11 -21.65
C TYR A 165 11.85 -14.22 -22.37
N GLN A 166 11.56 -13.84 -23.60
CA GLN A 166 12.35 -12.90 -24.39
C GLN A 166 11.58 -11.58 -24.56
N PRO A 167 12.08 -10.47 -23.99
CA PRO A 167 11.46 -9.14 -24.16
C PRO A 167 11.50 -8.65 -25.62
N GLY A 168 10.72 -7.61 -25.93
CA GLY A 168 10.71 -6.95 -27.24
C GLY A 168 9.49 -7.23 -28.13
N LYS A 169 8.60 -8.15 -27.76
CA LYS A 169 7.30 -8.34 -28.45
C LYS A 169 6.26 -7.26 -28.07
N GLY A 170 6.57 -6.42 -27.07
CA GLY A 170 5.64 -5.48 -26.46
C GLY A 170 4.83 -6.09 -25.32
N GLY A 171 4.07 -5.26 -24.62
CA GLY A 171 3.27 -5.64 -23.45
C GLY A 171 3.53 -4.77 -22.22
N ILE A 172 2.78 -5.00 -21.15
CA ILE A 172 2.91 -4.32 -19.87
C ILE A 172 3.51 -5.28 -18.85
N VAL A 173 4.69 -4.93 -18.33
CA VAL A 173 5.43 -5.68 -17.34
C VAL A 173 5.45 -4.94 -16.02
N VAL A 174 4.69 -5.44 -15.05
CA VAL A 174 4.69 -4.93 -13.67
C VAL A 174 5.86 -5.54 -12.91
N LEU A 175 6.73 -4.72 -12.32
CA LEU A 175 7.82 -5.20 -11.48
C LEU A 175 7.27 -5.51 -10.09
N ASP A 176 7.32 -6.79 -9.70
CA ASP A 176 6.79 -7.24 -8.42
C ASP A 176 7.79 -6.95 -7.29
N ASP A 177 7.33 -6.24 -6.26
CA ASP A 177 8.05 -6.04 -5.00
C ASP A 177 7.91 -7.25 -4.06
N GLY A 178 7.05 -8.20 -4.42
CA GLY A 178 6.72 -9.43 -3.71
C GLY A 178 5.24 -9.50 -3.34
N ASP A 179 4.47 -8.42 -3.45
CA ASP A 179 3.03 -8.44 -3.17
C ASP A 179 2.26 -9.37 -4.13
N ILE A 180 2.64 -9.41 -5.40
CA ILE A 180 1.90 -10.18 -6.40
C ILE A 180 2.10 -11.68 -6.17
N GLU A 181 3.35 -12.13 -6.02
CA GLU A 181 3.66 -13.53 -5.75
C GLU A 181 3.16 -14.01 -4.38
N ASP A 182 3.25 -13.17 -3.34
CA ASP A 182 2.87 -13.55 -1.97
C ASP A 182 1.35 -13.47 -1.72
N GLU A 183 0.66 -12.46 -2.26
CA GLU A 183 -0.71 -12.11 -1.81
C GLU A 183 -1.80 -12.30 -2.88
N LEU A 184 -1.50 -12.21 -4.18
CA LEU A 184 -2.52 -12.17 -5.27
C LEU A 184 -2.83 -13.52 -5.93
N SER A 185 -2.53 -14.64 -5.27
CA SER A 185 -2.79 -15.97 -5.84
C SER A 185 -4.28 -16.24 -6.10
N ARG A 186 -5.16 -15.82 -5.16
CA ARG A 186 -6.61 -16.00 -5.27
C ARG A 186 -7.20 -15.16 -6.40
N GLU A 187 -6.78 -13.90 -6.48
CA GLU A 187 -7.22 -12.93 -7.49
C GLU A 187 -6.70 -13.34 -8.89
N ARG A 188 -5.47 -13.88 -8.98
CA ARG A 188 -4.94 -14.46 -10.21
C ARG A 188 -5.82 -15.58 -10.73
N ASP A 189 -6.12 -16.55 -9.88
CA ASP A 189 -6.86 -17.74 -10.28
C ASP A 189 -8.30 -17.37 -10.70
N ALA A 190 -8.93 -16.45 -9.98
CA ALA A 190 -10.24 -15.89 -10.34
C ALA A 190 -10.19 -15.11 -11.66
N TYR A 191 -9.15 -14.31 -11.89
CA TYR A 191 -8.97 -13.54 -13.13
C TYR A 191 -8.79 -14.47 -14.33
N LEU A 192 -7.88 -15.43 -14.25
CA LEU A 192 -7.62 -16.38 -15.35
C LEU A 192 -8.86 -17.22 -15.66
N ALA A 193 -9.58 -17.68 -14.64
CA ALA A 193 -10.82 -18.44 -14.81
C ALA A 193 -11.93 -17.64 -15.50
N LEU A 194 -11.99 -16.31 -15.30
CA LEU A 194 -12.94 -15.44 -15.98
C LEU A 194 -12.55 -15.16 -17.43
N VAL A 195 -11.25 -15.02 -17.71
CA VAL A 195 -10.75 -14.75 -19.07
C VAL A 195 -10.84 -15.99 -19.97
N ASP A 196 -10.64 -17.19 -19.42
CA ASP A 196 -10.80 -18.46 -20.15
C ASP A 196 -12.27 -18.92 -20.24
N MET A 197 -13.21 -18.23 -19.59
CA MET A 197 -14.62 -18.61 -19.62
C MET A 197 -15.26 -18.24 -20.97
N PRO A 198 -16.06 -19.14 -21.58
CA PRO A 198 -16.83 -18.81 -22.77
C PRO A 198 -17.78 -17.62 -22.53
N ASP A 199 -18.00 -16.81 -23.55
CA ASP A 199 -19.00 -15.74 -23.51
C ASP A 199 -20.41 -16.33 -23.43
N ILE A 200 -20.92 -16.43 -22.19
CA ILE A 200 -22.30 -16.80 -21.93
C ILE A 200 -23.07 -15.51 -21.69
N GLU A 201 -24.05 -15.24 -22.56
CA GLU A 201 -25.04 -14.19 -22.33
C GLU A 201 -25.85 -14.55 -21.08
N ASP A 202 -25.88 -13.64 -20.10
CA ASP A 202 -26.79 -13.76 -18.95
C ASP A 202 -28.13 -13.16 -19.38
N ASP A 203 -29.02 -14.00 -19.90
CA ASP A 203 -30.36 -13.59 -20.37
C ASP A 203 -31.29 -13.14 -19.22
N GLY A 204 -30.78 -13.09 -17.98
CA GLY A 204 -31.56 -12.74 -16.80
C GLY A 204 -32.56 -13.82 -16.37
N GLU A 205 -32.41 -15.06 -16.88
CA GLU A 205 -33.20 -16.20 -16.41
C GLU A 205 -32.82 -16.52 -14.96
N ASP A 206 -33.80 -16.41 -14.05
CA ASP A 206 -33.67 -16.80 -12.65
C ASP A 206 -33.61 -18.33 -12.56
N LEU A 207 -32.40 -18.88 -12.66
CA LEU A 207 -32.11 -20.29 -12.49
C LEU A 207 -32.13 -20.60 -10.98
N GLY A 208 -33.34 -20.70 -10.43
CA GLY A 208 -33.62 -20.79 -8.98
C GLY A 208 -32.71 -21.72 -8.17
N ASP A 209 -32.51 -21.33 -6.91
CA ASP A 209 -31.70 -21.99 -5.88
C ASP A 209 -32.46 -23.22 -5.34
N SER A 210 -32.32 -24.38 -5.99
CA SER A 210 -32.80 -25.66 -5.45
C SER A 210 -31.60 -26.59 -5.26
N ASP A 211 -31.21 -26.79 -4.00
CA ASP A 211 -30.11 -27.64 -3.50
C ASP A 211 -30.33 -29.16 -3.68
N ASP A 212 -31.14 -29.61 -4.64
CA ASP A 212 -31.62 -31.01 -4.70
C ASP A 212 -30.80 -31.98 -5.59
N ASP A 213 -29.64 -31.58 -6.13
CA ASP A 213 -28.88 -32.40 -7.10
C ASP A 213 -27.55 -33.02 -6.57
N GLU A 214 -27.33 -33.12 -5.25
CA GLU A 214 -26.13 -33.77 -4.67
C GLU A 214 -26.26 -35.29 -4.39
N SER A 215 -27.16 -36.02 -5.06
CA SER A 215 -27.26 -37.47 -4.91
C SER A 215 -27.19 -38.24 -6.23
N GLU A 216 -26.01 -38.26 -6.86
CA GLU A 216 -25.62 -39.30 -7.83
C GLU A 216 -24.26 -39.92 -7.45
N THR A 217 -24.35 -40.85 -6.48
CA THR A 217 -23.60 -42.11 -6.32
C THR A 217 -22.12 -42.20 -6.77
N GLU A 218 -21.22 -42.22 -5.79
CA GLU A 218 -20.02 -43.07 -5.81
C GLU A 218 -20.24 -44.21 -4.80
N ASP A 219 -20.53 -45.42 -5.26
CA ASP A 219 -20.29 -46.62 -4.47
C ASP A 219 -19.79 -47.73 -5.42
N GLY A 220 -18.57 -48.15 -5.12
CA GLY A 220 -17.76 -49.04 -5.95
C GLY A 220 -18.18 -50.50 -5.93
N GLU A 221 -17.55 -51.19 -6.88
CA GLU A 221 -17.57 -52.62 -7.17
C GLU A 221 -17.54 -53.54 -5.93
N GLY A 222 -18.41 -54.56 -5.90
CA GLY A 222 -18.26 -55.63 -4.91
C GLY A 222 -19.45 -56.60 -4.77
N ALA A 223 -19.42 -57.67 -5.57
CA ALA A 223 -19.94 -59.02 -5.24
C ALA A 223 -21.45 -59.26 -5.02
N VAL A 224 -22.09 -59.75 -6.10
CA VAL A 224 -22.99 -60.92 -6.19
C VAL A 224 -23.75 -61.38 -4.92
N SER A 225 -25.06 -61.17 -4.86
CA SER A 225 -26.05 -62.22 -4.56
C SER A 225 -27.49 -61.79 -4.86
N LEU A 226 -28.25 -62.71 -5.44
CA LEU A 226 -29.60 -62.55 -6.04
C LEU A 226 -30.73 -62.36 -5.00
N PRO A 227 -31.85 -61.72 -5.37
CA PRO A 227 -32.86 -61.21 -4.43
C PRO A 227 -33.97 -62.23 -4.13
N ARG A 228 -34.59 -62.11 -2.95
CA ARG A 228 -35.94 -62.63 -2.70
C ARG A 228 -36.81 -61.61 -1.97
N ALA A 229 -37.93 -61.29 -2.62
CA ALA A 229 -38.99 -60.42 -2.15
C ALA A 229 -39.83 -61.07 -1.05
N GLY A 230 -40.28 -60.26 -0.09
CA GLY A 230 -41.33 -60.68 0.84
C GLY A 230 -41.50 -59.78 2.06
N GLN A 231 -42.60 -59.03 2.05
CA GLN A 231 -43.39 -58.62 3.23
C GLN A 231 -43.16 -57.24 3.89
N LYS A 232 -44.10 -56.35 3.51
CA LYS A 232 -45.07 -55.63 4.37
C LYS A 232 -44.59 -54.58 5.39
N ARG A 233 -44.98 -53.35 5.05
CA ARG A 233 -45.22 -52.14 5.88
C ARG A 233 -45.64 -52.38 7.34
N LYS A 234 -45.12 -51.53 8.24
CA LYS A 234 -45.86 -51.03 9.42
C LYS A 234 -45.33 -49.64 9.84
N SER A 235 -46.23 -48.67 9.84
CA SER A 235 -46.13 -47.27 10.29
C SER A 235 -46.21 -47.14 11.81
N TRP A 236 -45.60 -46.11 12.41
CA TRP A 236 -46.06 -45.49 13.68
C TRP A 236 -45.68 -43.99 13.72
N ASP A 237 -46.71 -43.17 13.94
CA ASP A 237 -46.78 -41.72 14.25
C ASP A 237 -46.56 -41.43 15.75
N PHE A 238 -46.63 -40.13 16.10
CA PHE A 238 -46.87 -39.49 17.43
C PHE A 238 -45.61 -39.17 18.27
N ASP A 239 -45.42 -38.03 18.95
CA ASP A 239 -46.31 -36.91 19.33
C ASP A 239 -45.51 -35.70 19.89
N ASP A 240 -46.14 -34.53 19.76
CA ASP A 240 -46.11 -33.20 20.39
C ASP A 240 -45.09 -32.71 21.44
N GLY A 241 -44.90 -31.37 21.42
CA GLY A 241 -44.32 -30.58 22.51
C GLY A 241 -44.01 -29.11 22.17
N ASP A 242 -45.06 -28.27 22.12
CA ASP A 242 -45.15 -26.82 21.90
C ASP A 242 -44.07 -25.86 22.47
N SER A 243 -43.78 -24.78 21.73
CA SER A 243 -43.66 -23.42 22.30
C SER A 243 -43.95 -22.34 21.23
N GLU A 244 -45.02 -21.59 21.47
CA GLU A 244 -45.62 -20.51 20.67
C GLU A 244 -44.82 -19.19 20.70
N ASP A 245 -44.87 -18.44 19.59
CA ASP A 245 -45.33 -17.03 19.48
C ASP A 245 -44.54 -16.10 18.54
N ASP A 246 -45.36 -15.36 17.78
CA ASP A 246 -45.18 -14.09 17.06
C ASP A 246 -44.59 -14.04 15.63
N ASP A 247 -45.53 -14.20 14.69
CA ASP A 247 -45.80 -13.40 13.47
C ASP A 247 -44.86 -12.22 13.13
N ASP A 248 -44.36 -12.17 11.87
CA ASP A 248 -44.84 -11.19 10.87
C ASP A 248 -44.06 -11.22 9.53
N ARG A 249 -44.79 -11.60 8.46
CA ARG A 249 -44.73 -11.25 7.02
C ARG A 249 -43.40 -11.13 6.22
N PRO A 250 -43.36 -11.71 4.99
CA PRO A 250 -42.24 -11.52 4.06
C PRO A 250 -42.28 -10.11 3.42
N ARG A 251 -41.15 -9.39 3.50
CA ARG A 251 -41.02 -8.02 2.98
C ARG A 251 -40.95 -7.98 1.45
N GLN A 252 -41.97 -7.36 0.86
CA GLN A 252 -42.04 -6.90 -0.52
C GLN A 252 -40.93 -5.89 -0.87
N ARG A 253 -40.46 -6.01 -2.12
CA ARG A 253 -39.57 -5.11 -2.87
C ARG A 253 -39.87 -3.62 -2.63
N ARG A 254 -38.85 -2.85 -2.23
CA ARG A 254 -38.81 -1.39 -2.43
C ARG A 254 -37.71 -1.02 -3.41
N ARG A 255 -38.13 -0.55 -4.58
CA ARG A 255 -37.33 0.29 -5.49
C ARG A 255 -37.03 1.61 -4.78
N SER A 256 -35.78 2.04 -4.81
CA SER A 256 -35.41 3.44 -4.58
C SER A 256 -34.15 3.77 -5.37
N ASN A 257 -34.34 4.64 -6.35
CA ASN A 257 -33.33 5.39 -7.07
C ASN A 257 -32.52 6.25 -6.08
N SER A 258 -31.19 6.24 -6.18
CA SER A 258 -30.35 7.46 -6.15
C SER A 258 -28.88 7.14 -6.41
N SER A 259 -28.44 7.44 -7.64
CA SER A 259 -27.20 8.14 -7.99
C SER A 259 -25.92 7.89 -7.17
N THR A 260 -25.08 6.97 -7.65
CA THR A 260 -23.67 7.20 -8.03
C THR A 260 -23.23 6.00 -8.88
N PRO A 261 -22.67 6.17 -10.09
CA PRO A 261 -22.21 5.04 -10.88
C PRO A 261 -20.99 4.43 -10.20
N ILE A 262 -21.13 3.17 -9.79
CA ILE A 262 -19.99 2.31 -9.40
C ILE A 262 -19.27 2.01 -10.72
N PRO A 263 -17.94 2.20 -10.84
CA PRO A 263 -17.21 1.76 -12.01
C PRO A 263 -17.42 0.25 -12.15
N GLU A 264 -17.99 -0.17 -13.28
CA GLU A 264 -18.02 -1.58 -13.64
C GLU A 264 -16.58 -2.10 -13.61
N SER A 265 -16.36 -3.24 -12.94
CA SER A 265 -15.13 -4.02 -13.08
C SER A 265 -14.78 -4.11 -14.56
N PRO A 266 -13.53 -3.86 -14.97
CA PRO A 266 -13.17 -3.61 -16.36
C PRO A 266 -13.71 -4.73 -17.24
N ARG A 267 -14.84 -4.47 -17.89
CA ARG A 267 -15.32 -5.26 -19.01
C ARG A 267 -14.41 -4.85 -20.16
N ARG A 268 -13.52 -5.76 -20.55
CA ARG A 268 -12.75 -5.62 -21.79
C ARG A 268 -13.75 -5.33 -22.93
N PRO A 269 -13.36 -4.55 -23.96
CA PRO A 269 -14.16 -4.44 -25.17
C PRO A 269 -14.52 -5.84 -25.68
N ALA A 270 -15.79 -6.03 -26.02
CA ALA A 270 -16.30 -7.27 -26.59
C ALA A 270 -15.69 -7.46 -27.98
N GLN A 271 -14.50 -8.07 -28.05
CA GLN A 271 -13.81 -8.33 -29.31
C GLN A 271 -12.68 -9.36 -29.13
N ARG A 272 -13.07 -10.63 -29.00
CA ARG A 272 -12.41 -11.79 -29.64
C ARG A 272 -13.51 -12.78 -29.99
N GLY A 273 -14.10 -12.60 -31.17
CA GLY A 273 -15.28 -13.33 -31.59
C GLY A 273 -15.01 -14.83 -31.70
N LEU A 274 -15.72 -15.62 -30.90
CA LEU A 274 -15.85 -17.05 -31.15
C LEU A 274 -17.19 -17.28 -31.85
N ILE A 275 -17.05 -17.74 -33.09
CA ILE A 275 -18.08 -17.99 -34.08
C ILE A 275 -19.14 -18.95 -33.53
N SER A 276 -20.41 -18.58 -33.77
CA SER A 276 -21.59 -19.43 -33.69
C SER A 276 -21.42 -20.67 -34.57
N LEU A 277 -21.12 -21.83 -33.97
CA LEU A 277 -21.30 -23.13 -34.60
C LEU A 277 -22.80 -23.45 -34.67
N ARG A 278 -23.45 -22.90 -35.69
CA ARG A 278 -24.70 -23.41 -36.27
C ARG A 278 -24.40 -23.66 -37.74
N ASP A 279 -23.92 -24.85 -38.06
CA ASP A 279 -24.00 -25.41 -39.40
C ASP A 279 -24.88 -26.66 -39.35
N ASP A 280 -26.14 -26.44 -39.72
CA ASP A 280 -26.99 -27.43 -40.36
C ASP A 280 -26.49 -27.61 -41.79
N ALA A 281 -25.83 -28.72 -42.13
CA ALA A 281 -26.01 -29.40 -43.42
C ALA A 281 -25.05 -30.60 -43.63
N VAL A 282 -25.67 -31.77 -43.76
CA VAL A 282 -25.41 -32.75 -44.83
C VAL A 282 -24.00 -33.37 -44.86
N PHE A 283 -23.86 -34.61 -44.36
CA PHE A 283 -23.46 -35.78 -45.17
C PHE A 283 -23.76 -37.09 -44.42
N SER A 284 -24.35 -38.01 -45.17
CA SER A 284 -24.91 -39.30 -44.79
C SER A 284 -23.88 -40.42 -44.97
N SER A 285 -23.76 -41.34 -43.99
CA SER A 285 -23.83 -42.80 -44.23
C SER A 285 -23.78 -43.60 -42.92
N ASP A 286 -24.76 -44.50 -42.82
CA ASP A 286 -25.22 -45.40 -41.74
C ASP A 286 -24.22 -46.52 -41.30
N PRO A 287 -24.53 -47.34 -40.27
CA PRO A 287 -23.62 -47.64 -39.16
C PRO A 287 -23.15 -49.11 -39.08
N ALA A 288 -22.16 -49.36 -38.21
CA ALA A 288 -21.81 -50.70 -37.74
C ALA A 288 -21.60 -50.68 -36.21
N GLU A 289 -22.56 -51.26 -35.47
CA GLU A 289 -22.45 -51.56 -34.03
C GLU A 289 -21.53 -52.77 -33.78
N PRO A 290 -20.68 -52.70 -32.75
CA PRO A 290 -20.38 -53.85 -31.90
C PRO A 290 -20.95 -53.64 -30.47
N PRO A 291 -21.21 -54.72 -29.72
CA PRO A 291 -22.14 -54.71 -28.60
C PRO A 291 -21.56 -54.22 -27.27
N THR A 292 -22.37 -53.39 -26.60
CA THR A 292 -22.78 -53.48 -25.18
C THR A 292 -21.80 -54.04 -24.13
N ALA A 293 -20.88 -53.21 -23.63
CA ALA A 293 -20.42 -53.19 -22.23
C ALA A 293 -19.60 -51.91 -21.97
N ALA A 294 -19.98 -51.13 -20.95
CA ALA A 294 -19.47 -49.78 -20.60
C ALA A 294 -20.07 -48.61 -21.41
N GLN A 295 -21.30 -48.20 -21.07
CA GLN A 295 -21.78 -46.85 -21.44
C GLN A 295 -20.93 -45.82 -20.68
N PRO A 296 -20.30 -44.83 -21.35
CA PRO A 296 -19.69 -43.71 -20.66
C PRO A 296 -20.79 -42.94 -19.89
N LEU A 297 -20.47 -42.49 -18.68
CA LEU A 297 -21.35 -41.67 -17.83
C LEU A 297 -22.02 -40.58 -18.67
N ARG A 298 -23.36 -40.44 -18.57
CA ARG A 298 -24.13 -39.45 -19.34
C ARG A 298 -23.54 -38.06 -19.09
N ALA A 299 -23.13 -37.38 -20.17
CA ALA A 299 -22.66 -36.00 -20.07
C ALA A 299 -23.77 -35.11 -19.45
N PRO A 300 -23.43 -34.17 -18.56
CA PRO A 300 -24.40 -33.28 -17.95
C PRO A 300 -25.17 -32.51 -19.02
N SER A 301 -26.47 -32.27 -18.78
CA SER A 301 -27.31 -31.50 -19.71
C SER A 301 -26.68 -30.12 -20.00
N ALA A 302 -26.84 -29.60 -21.22
CA ALA A 302 -26.34 -28.26 -21.58
C ALA A 302 -26.83 -27.16 -20.61
N ARG A 303 -28.03 -27.32 -20.04
CA ARG A 303 -28.60 -26.41 -19.04
C ARG A 303 -27.87 -26.49 -17.70
N THR A 304 -27.51 -27.68 -17.21
CA THR A 304 -26.75 -27.84 -15.96
C THR A 304 -25.32 -27.32 -16.13
N LEU A 305 -24.72 -27.51 -17.31
CA LEU A 305 -23.41 -26.94 -17.63
C LEU A 305 -23.45 -25.40 -17.68
N ARG A 306 -24.47 -24.79 -18.31
CA ARG A 306 -24.68 -23.32 -18.31
C ARG A 306 -24.85 -22.78 -16.89
N ARG A 307 -25.68 -23.44 -16.05
CA ARG A 307 -25.87 -23.07 -14.63
C ARG A 307 -24.55 -23.10 -13.86
N ARG A 308 -23.77 -24.16 -14.02
CA ARG A 308 -22.47 -24.32 -13.37
C ARG A 308 -21.48 -23.22 -13.79
N LEU A 309 -21.43 -22.89 -15.09
CA LEU A 309 -20.56 -21.82 -15.60
C LEU A 309 -20.98 -20.44 -15.07
N LEU A 310 -22.28 -20.12 -15.04
CA LEU A 310 -22.77 -18.86 -14.48
C LEU A 310 -22.48 -18.74 -12.98
N ARG A 311 -22.60 -19.83 -12.21
CA ARG A 311 -22.22 -19.86 -10.79
C ARG A 311 -20.73 -19.58 -10.61
N LEU A 312 -19.88 -20.27 -11.36
CA LEU A 312 -18.43 -20.05 -11.35
C LEU A 312 -18.07 -18.61 -11.73
N ARG A 313 -18.77 -18.02 -12.71
CA ARG A 313 -18.60 -16.61 -13.09
C ARG A 313 -18.86 -15.68 -11.91
N ARG A 314 -20.00 -15.86 -11.24
CA ARG A 314 -20.41 -15.04 -10.08
C ARG A 314 -19.43 -15.18 -8.92
N GLU A 315 -18.94 -16.39 -8.66
CA GLU A 315 -17.95 -16.66 -7.60
C GLU A 315 -16.62 -15.93 -7.88
N ASN A 316 -16.09 -16.05 -9.10
CA ASN A 316 -14.85 -15.37 -9.48
C ASN A 316 -15.00 -13.85 -9.56
N GLU A 317 -16.12 -13.34 -10.09
CA GLU A 317 -16.42 -11.91 -10.11
C GLU A 317 -16.53 -11.33 -8.70
N ALA A 318 -17.07 -12.08 -7.75
CA ALA A 318 -17.13 -11.66 -6.35
C ALA A 318 -15.72 -11.47 -5.75
N VAL A 319 -14.78 -12.38 -6.05
CA VAL A 319 -13.38 -12.25 -5.64
C VAL A 319 -12.77 -10.95 -6.19
N LEU A 320 -12.90 -10.71 -7.50
CA LEU A 320 -12.34 -9.50 -8.12
C LEU A 320 -12.99 -8.22 -7.59
N ARG A 321 -14.30 -8.25 -7.35
CA ARG A 321 -15.06 -7.13 -6.78
C ARG A 321 -14.60 -6.79 -5.37
N ASP A 322 -14.34 -7.81 -4.54
CA ASP A 322 -13.85 -7.62 -3.18
C ASP A 322 -12.44 -7.04 -3.17
N TYR A 323 -11.58 -7.46 -4.09
CA TYR A 323 -10.23 -6.94 -4.26
C TYR A 323 -10.22 -5.43 -4.57
N TYR A 324 -10.96 -5.00 -5.60
CA TYR A 324 -11.02 -3.59 -5.97
C TYR A 324 -11.74 -2.70 -4.93
N ARG A 325 -12.41 -3.28 -3.93
CA ARG A 325 -13.07 -2.57 -2.82
C ARG A 325 -12.19 -2.34 -1.59
N LEU A 326 -10.96 -2.89 -1.55
CA LEU A 326 -10.07 -2.79 -0.39
C LEU A 326 -9.67 -1.35 -0.01
N GLY A 327 -9.78 -0.41 -0.96
CA GLY A 327 -9.29 0.96 -0.84
C GLY A 327 -7.85 1.09 -1.30
N THR A 328 -7.33 2.31 -1.34
CA THR A 328 -5.97 2.57 -1.80
C THR A 328 -4.96 2.45 -0.66
N SER A 329 -3.83 1.81 -0.96
CA SER A 329 -2.71 1.69 -0.03
C SER A 329 -1.38 1.76 -0.77
N TYR A 330 -0.29 1.67 -0.02
CA TYR A 330 1.05 1.71 -0.58
C TYR A 330 1.89 0.51 -0.12
N SER A 331 2.79 0.06 -0.99
CA SER A 331 3.70 -1.06 -0.78
C SER A 331 5.16 -0.57 -0.64
N GLU A 332 6.15 -1.37 -1.05
CA GLU A 332 7.55 -0.98 -1.03
C GLU A 332 7.83 0.28 -1.90
N PRO A 333 8.68 1.22 -1.42
CA PRO A 333 9.11 2.38 -2.19
C PRO A 333 9.79 2.00 -3.50
N ILE A 334 9.57 2.82 -4.51
CA ILE A 334 10.09 2.63 -5.86
C ILE A 334 11.61 2.78 -5.85
N ALA A 335 12.13 3.72 -5.04
CA ALA A 335 13.56 3.94 -4.94
C ALA A 335 14.31 2.73 -4.33
N SER A 336 13.69 1.94 -3.43
CA SER A 336 14.33 0.72 -2.92
C SER A 336 14.31 -0.42 -3.93
N MET A 337 13.27 -0.50 -4.77
CA MET A 337 13.24 -1.42 -5.91
C MET A 337 14.32 -1.09 -6.94
N MET A 338 14.50 0.19 -7.28
CA MET A 338 15.58 0.63 -8.18
C MET A 338 16.98 0.43 -7.59
N TYR A 339 17.14 0.60 -6.27
CA TYR A 339 18.40 0.26 -5.61
C TYR A 339 18.67 -1.24 -5.61
N SER A 340 17.64 -2.07 -5.43
CA SER A 340 17.77 -3.53 -5.53
C SER A 340 18.24 -3.95 -6.93
N LEU A 341 17.70 -3.32 -7.99
CA LEU A 341 18.18 -3.49 -9.36
C LEU A 341 19.67 -3.10 -9.49
N ALA A 342 20.06 -1.93 -8.97
CA ALA A 342 21.46 -1.50 -9.01
C ALA A 342 22.41 -2.46 -8.28
N SER A 343 21.96 -3.00 -7.14
CA SER A 343 22.72 -3.97 -6.35
C SER A 343 22.85 -5.32 -7.05
N GLU A 344 21.80 -5.81 -7.72
CA GLU A 344 21.89 -7.04 -8.51
C GLU A 344 22.83 -6.90 -9.72
N LEU A 345 22.96 -5.70 -10.28
CA LEU A 345 23.94 -5.38 -11.31
C LEU A 345 25.37 -5.17 -10.76
N GLY A 346 25.56 -5.18 -9.43
CA GLY A 346 26.85 -4.93 -8.77
C GLY A 346 27.32 -3.47 -8.88
N ARG A 347 26.39 -2.52 -8.97
CA ARG A 347 26.64 -1.09 -9.21
C ARG A 347 26.16 -0.20 -8.06
N GLU A 348 26.10 -0.77 -6.87
CA GLU A 348 25.89 -0.01 -5.63
C GLU A 348 26.94 1.11 -5.45
N ASP A 349 26.47 2.32 -5.19
CA ASP A 349 27.32 3.43 -4.76
C ASP A 349 26.61 4.25 -3.67
N ASN A 350 27.35 5.12 -2.98
CA ASN A 350 26.81 5.97 -1.92
C ASN A 350 25.77 6.97 -2.45
N ASP A 351 25.80 7.36 -3.72
CA ASP A 351 24.83 8.30 -4.28
C ASP A 351 23.48 7.63 -4.52
N LEU A 352 23.48 6.45 -5.15
CA LEU A 352 22.33 5.60 -5.37
C LEU A 352 21.72 5.18 -4.03
N LEU A 353 22.56 4.80 -3.06
CA LEU A 353 22.11 4.48 -1.71
C LEU A 353 21.46 5.71 -1.05
N TRP A 354 22.05 6.90 -1.20
CA TRP A 354 21.45 8.13 -0.67
C TRP A 354 20.09 8.42 -1.30
N MET A 355 19.94 8.29 -2.62
CA MET A 355 18.66 8.47 -3.28
C MET A 355 17.62 7.46 -2.78
N ALA A 356 18.01 6.18 -2.62
CA ALA A 356 17.12 5.15 -2.08
C ALA A 356 16.64 5.48 -0.66
N ILE A 357 17.57 5.91 0.21
CA ILE A 357 17.28 6.33 1.58
C ILE A 357 16.32 7.52 1.61
N VAL A 358 16.54 8.54 0.78
CA VAL A 358 15.67 9.73 0.71
C VAL A 358 14.27 9.36 0.22
N GLY A 359 14.17 8.53 -0.83
CA GLY A 359 12.88 8.05 -1.35
C GLY A 359 12.08 7.27 -0.30
N VAL A 360 12.72 6.29 0.34
CA VAL A 360 12.15 5.49 1.44
C VAL A 360 11.70 6.38 2.61
N THR A 361 12.53 7.32 3.03
CA THR A 361 12.21 8.24 4.15
C THR A 361 11.05 9.17 3.78
N SER A 362 10.99 9.64 2.53
CA SER A 362 9.90 10.50 2.06
C SER A 362 8.55 9.79 2.08
N MET A 363 8.51 8.49 1.80
CA MET A 363 7.26 7.73 1.85
C MET A 363 6.67 7.65 3.27
N GLU A 364 7.54 7.60 4.29
CA GLU A 364 7.14 7.62 5.70
C GLU A 364 6.60 9.01 6.13
N LEU A 365 7.21 10.10 5.64
CA LEU A 365 6.85 11.46 6.04
C LEU A 365 5.52 11.96 5.47
N TYR A 366 5.10 11.45 4.31
CA TYR A 366 3.95 11.98 3.56
C TYR A 366 2.68 11.16 3.80
N GLY A 367 2.63 10.37 4.90
CA GLY A 367 1.46 9.58 5.28
C GLY A 367 1.03 8.57 4.21
N ARG A 368 1.94 8.20 3.30
CA ARG A 368 1.80 7.05 2.38
C ARG A 368 2.14 5.75 3.08
N SER A 369 1.75 5.75 4.33
CA SER A 369 2.05 4.81 5.36
C SER A 369 0.74 4.63 6.11
N SER A 370 0.29 3.39 6.29
CA SER A 370 -0.97 3.06 6.99
C SER A 370 -1.04 3.65 8.41
N ALA A 371 0.10 4.05 8.98
CA ALA A 371 0.24 4.62 10.31
C ALA A 371 0.14 6.17 10.34
N GLY A 372 0.13 6.86 9.19
CA GLY A 372 0.25 8.33 9.17
C GLY A 372 1.66 8.83 9.54
N ILE A 373 1.84 10.15 9.66
CA ILE A 373 3.16 10.82 9.71
C ILE A 373 3.98 10.49 10.98
N ALA A 374 3.35 10.02 12.06
CA ALA A 374 4.07 9.81 13.31
C ALA A 374 3.62 8.62 14.18
N VAL A 375 2.77 7.71 13.69
CA VAL A 375 2.40 6.54 14.50
C VAL A 375 3.51 5.49 14.43
N PRO A 376 3.98 5.02 15.59
CA PRO A 376 4.99 3.96 15.71
C PRO A 376 4.48 2.64 15.13
N VAL A 377 5.37 1.92 14.44
CA VAL A 377 5.23 0.49 14.12
C VAL A 377 5.27 -0.38 15.41
N ARG A 378 5.47 0.23 16.58
CA ARG A 378 5.71 -0.46 17.86
C ARG A 378 4.58 -0.25 18.85
N SER A 379 3.39 -0.78 18.56
CA SER A 379 2.59 -1.27 19.69
C SER A 379 3.15 -2.64 20.06
N SER A 380 3.88 -2.71 21.17
CA SER A 380 4.55 -3.92 21.69
C SER A 380 3.61 -5.11 21.97
N GLU A 381 2.30 -4.96 21.70
CA GLU A 381 1.28 -5.98 21.90
C GLU A 381 0.49 -6.33 20.62
N ALA A 382 0.65 -5.59 19.52
CA ALA A 382 0.06 -5.96 18.24
C ALA A 382 1.14 -6.60 17.36
N ARG A 383 0.84 -7.79 16.85
CA ARG A 383 1.71 -8.51 15.91
C ARG A 383 2.12 -7.58 14.76
N PRO A 384 3.33 -7.74 14.18
CA PRO A 384 3.76 -6.89 13.09
C PRO A 384 2.79 -7.08 11.93
N ALA A 385 2.23 -5.97 11.44
CA ALA A 385 1.50 -5.92 10.18
C ALA A 385 2.25 -6.70 9.07
N SER A 386 1.52 -7.38 8.18
CA SER A 386 2.06 -7.65 6.84
C SER A 386 2.01 -6.34 6.06
N GLY A 387 2.96 -6.10 5.14
CA GLY A 387 3.02 -4.87 4.36
C GLY A 387 4.23 -3.98 4.64
N TRP A 388 4.31 -2.86 3.91
CA TRP A 388 5.45 -1.94 3.92
C TRP A 388 5.80 -1.43 5.33
N LEU A 389 4.85 -1.15 6.21
CA LEU A 389 5.21 -0.71 7.59
C LEU A 389 5.39 -1.85 8.57
N GLY A 390 5.07 -3.05 8.12
CA GLY A 390 5.18 -4.27 8.86
C GLY A 390 6.60 -4.82 8.88
N VAL A 391 6.65 -6.15 8.85
CA VAL A 391 7.91 -6.91 8.76
C VAL A 391 8.71 -6.51 7.51
N ARG A 392 8.04 -6.19 6.39
CA ARG A 392 8.69 -5.93 5.11
C ARG A 392 9.48 -4.62 5.11
N GLY A 393 8.91 -3.48 5.49
CA GLY A 393 9.71 -2.25 5.56
C GLY A 393 10.63 -2.19 6.76
N ALA A 394 10.36 -2.91 7.85
CA ALA A 394 11.37 -3.10 8.90
C ALA A 394 12.61 -3.81 8.33
N ARG A 395 12.42 -4.83 7.49
CA ARG A 395 13.50 -5.49 6.77
C ARG A 395 14.20 -4.55 5.79
N ILE A 396 13.47 -3.74 5.04
CA ILE A 396 14.07 -2.81 4.06
C ILE A 396 14.87 -1.71 4.77
N ARG A 397 14.36 -1.13 5.86
CA ARG A 397 15.12 -0.20 6.71
C ARG A 397 16.36 -0.87 7.29
N GLN A 398 16.27 -2.13 7.70
CA GLN A 398 17.43 -2.89 8.16
C GLN A 398 18.47 -3.07 7.05
N LEU A 399 18.04 -3.48 5.84
CA LEU A 399 18.91 -3.61 4.68
C LEU A 399 19.63 -2.29 4.36
N LEU A 400 18.92 -1.15 4.38
CA LEU A 400 19.55 0.16 4.17
C LEU A 400 20.60 0.49 5.23
N ARG A 401 20.38 0.13 6.50
CA ARG A 401 21.39 0.32 7.57
C ARG A 401 22.60 -0.57 7.36
N ASP A 402 22.39 -1.81 6.94
CA ASP A 402 23.46 -2.76 6.65
C ASP A 402 24.28 -2.30 5.43
N GLU A 403 23.61 -1.78 4.39
CA GLU A 403 24.25 -1.17 3.20
C GLU A 403 25.06 0.07 3.55
N VAL A 404 24.54 0.96 4.41
CA VAL A 404 25.30 2.12 4.89
C VAL A 404 26.56 1.68 5.63
N ARG A 405 26.47 0.66 6.49
CA ARG A 405 27.64 0.12 7.21
C ARG A 405 28.65 -0.54 6.27
N ARG A 406 28.17 -1.23 5.23
CA ARG A 406 28.99 -1.89 4.22
C ARG A 406 29.77 -0.89 3.38
N LEU A 407 29.11 0.16 2.87
CA LEU A 407 29.73 1.18 2.02
C LEU A 407 30.49 2.26 2.80
N ASN A 408 30.19 2.46 4.08
CA ASN A 408 30.83 3.48 4.93
C ASN A 408 31.34 2.85 6.25
N PRO A 409 32.39 2.01 6.19
CA PRO A 409 32.92 1.37 7.39
C PRO A 409 33.44 2.42 8.38
N PRO A 410 33.27 2.21 9.70
CA PRO A 410 33.78 3.13 10.70
C PRO A 410 35.32 3.18 10.64
N GLU A 411 35.89 4.40 10.66
CA GLU A 411 37.35 4.59 10.67
C GLU A 411 37.98 3.91 11.89
N VAL A 412 38.88 2.94 11.65
CA VAL A 412 39.54 2.14 12.71
C VAL A 412 40.67 2.92 13.44
N GLY A 413 40.89 4.20 13.12
CA GLY A 413 42.17 4.88 13.38
C GLY A 413 42.20 6.11 14.28
N SER A 414 41.11 6.51 14.94
CA SER A 414 41.12 7.68 15.83
C SER A 414 40.43 7.38 17.15
N GLY A 415 41.18 7.40 18.25
CA GLY A 415 40.66 7.31 19.63
C GLY A 415 39.69 8.43 20.04
N ARG A 416 39.16 9.20 19.07
CA ARG A 416 38.06 10.12 19.26
C ARG A 416 36.76 9.32 19.23
N VAL A 417 36.04 9.34 20.35
CA VAL A 417 34.68 8.79 20.46
C VAL A 417 33.86 9.29 19.26
N LEU A 418 33.42 8.36 18.41
CA LEU A 418 32.63 8.70 17.23
C LEU A 418 31.37 9.47 17.67
N PRO A 419 30.95 10.56 16.99
CA PRO A 419 29.69 11.26 17.30
C PRO A 419 28.48 10.32 17.39
N GLU A 420 28.49 9.22 16.62
CA GLU A 420 27.49 8.15 16.74
C GLU A 420 27.41 7.57 18.16
N ASN A 421 28.53 7.43 18.87
CA ASN A 421 28.58 6.89 20.23
C ASN A 421 28.14 7.91 21.29
N THR A 422 28.19 9.21 20.97
CA THR A 422 27.74 10.28 21.89
C THR A 422 26.28 10.67 21.68
N GLY A 423 25.65 10.20 20.60
CA GLY A 423 24.27 10.56 20.26
C GLY A 423 24.08 12.04 19.90
N ILE A 424 25.15 12.74 19.54
CA ILE A 424 25.11 14.13 19.09
C ILE A 424 24.58 14.15 17.66
N ILE A 425 23.60 15.02 17.39
CA ILE A 425 23.07 15.27 16.06
C ILE A 425 24.16 15.98 15.23
N PRO A 426 24.71 15.34 14.20
CA PRO A 426 25.81 15.91 13.42
C PRO A 426 25.33 17.12 12.62
N THR A 427 25.94 18.28 12.86
CA THR A 427 25.64 19.53 12.13
C THR A 427 26.73 19.91 11.12
N THR A 428 27.88 19.25 11.18
CA THR A 428 29.03 19.49 10.30
C THR A 428 29.68 18.16 9.95
N ALA A 429 30.36 18.12 8.81
CA ALA A 429 31.16 16.99 8.37
C ALA A 429 32.37 16.72 9.30
N ARG A 430 33.11 15.66 9.05
CA ARG A 430 34.38 15.36 9.76
C ARG A 430 35.58 15.99 9.08
N SER A 431 35.57 16.03 7.75
CA SER A 431 36.62 16.57 6.89
C SER A 431 35.99 17.26 5.67
N PRO A 432 36.75 18.06 4.90
CA PRO A 432 36.26 18.64 3.65
C PRO A 432 35.86 17.59 2.60
N GLU A 433 36.44 16.39 2.69
CA GLU A 433 36.24 15.28 1.74
C GLU A 433 35.16 14.29 2.22
N ASP A 434 34.60 14.50 3.41
CA ASP A 434 33.60 13.61 4.00
C ASP A 434 32.26 13.70 3.24
N THR A 435 32.06 12.74 2.35
CA THR A 435 30.81 12.51 1.59
C THR A 435 30.02 11.30 2.09
N SER A 436 30.40 10.77 3.26
CA SER A 436 29.86 9.50 3.79
C SER A 436 28.43 9.64 4.33
N ILE A 437 27.72 8.52 4.31
CA ILE A 437 26.41 8.35 4.96
C ILE A 437 26.62 7.72 6.33
N ARG A 438 25.93 8.25 7.34
CA ARG A 438 26.03 7.79 8.74
C ARG A 438 24.67 7.65 9.39
N LEU A 439 24.62 6.81 10.43
CA LEU A 439 23.43 6.65 11.25
C LEU A 439 23.40 7.73 12.34
N SER A 440 22.25 8.38 12.52
CA SER A 440 22.06 9.41 13.54
C SER A 440 20.78 9.17 14.37
N PRO A 441 20.85 9.28 15.71
CA PRO A 441 19.70 9.08 16.58
C PRO A 441 18.88 10.37 16.69
N GLU A 442 18.25 10.75 15.59
CA GLU A 442 17.52 12.01 15.52
C GLU A 442 16.17 11.91 16.24
N PRO A 443 15.80 12.92 17.03
CA PRO A 443 14.42 13.06 17.49
C PRO A 443 13.50 13.26 16.27
N LYS A 444 12.20 12.99 16.43
CA LYS A 444 11.15 13.33 15.43
C LYS A 444 10.90 14.84 15.28
N PHE A 445 11.96 15.65 15.34
CA PHE A 445 11.95 17.10 15.17
C PHE A 445 12.08 17.47 13.70
N LEU A 446 11.26 18.41 13.23
CA LEU A 446 11.28 18.86 11.85
C LEU A 446 12.44 19.84 11.62
N LEU A 447 13.30 19.59 10.64
CA LEU A 447 14.37 20.50 10.19
C LEU A 447 15.31 20.95 11.31
N ILE A 448 15.64 20.07 12.27
CA ILE A 448 16.39 20.45 13.49
C ILE A 448 17.71 21.16 13.21
N ARG A 449 18.38 20.84 12.10
CA ARG A 449 19.67 21.48 11.72
C ARG A 449 19.52 22.86 11.11
N HIS A 450 18.33 23.19 10.61
CA HIS A 450 18.06 24.37 9.80
C HIS A 450 17.15 25.37 10.48
N TRP A 451 16.67 25.04 11.69
CA TRP A 451 15.81 25.85 12.51
C TRP A 451 16.33 26.00 13.94
N SER A 452 15.67 26.86 14.70
CA SER A 452 15.85 26.88 16.14
C SER A 452 15.27 25.60 16.74
N LEU A 453 15.80 25.15 17.88
CA LEU A 453 15.25 24.00 18.59
C LEU A 453 13.75 24.21 18.90
N TYR A 454 13.37 25.45 19.22
CA TYR A 454 11.99 25.83 19.49
C TYR A 454 11.08 25.66 18.26
N ASP A 455 11.50 26.18 17.10
CA ASP A 455 10.70 26.11 15.87
C ASP A 455 10.59 24.67 15.37
N SER A 456 11.68 23.89 15.43
CA SER A 456 11.65 22.47 15.08
C SER A 456 10.71 21.65 15.95
N MET A 457 10.63 21.95 17.25
CA MET A 457 9.67 21.31 18.15
C MET A 457 8.23 21.74 17.88
N LEU A 458 8.01 23.04 17.60
CA LEU A 458 6.67 23.61 17.41
C LEU A 458 5.99 23.08 16.15
N HIS A 459 6.76 22.92 15.08
CA HIS A 459 6.31 22.49 13.75
C HIS A 459 6.55 21.00 13.49
N SER A 460 6.79 20.20 14.53
CA SER A 460 6.78 18.74 14.41
C SER A 460 5.37 18.15 14.59
N PRO A 461 4.88 17.29 13.67
CA PRO A 461 3.55 16.68 13.77
C PRO A 461 3.36 15.90 15.09
N TYR A 462 4.37 15.11 15.45
CA TYR A 462 4.39 14.30 16.66
C TYR A 462 4.24 15.10 17.96
N LEU A 463 4.88 16.27 18.05
CA LEU A 463 4.77 17.14 19.22
C LEU A 463 3.47 17.93 19.20
N PHE A 464 3.04 18.34 18.00
CA PHE A 464 1.79 19.05 17.82
C PHE A 464 0.62 18.26 18.37
N SER A 465 0.47 16.99 17.96
CA SER A 465 -0.58 16.06 18.40
C SER A 465 -0.55 15.78 19.90
N ARG A 466 0.60 15.31 20.43
CA ARG A 466 0.76 14.85 21.82
C ARG A 466 0.76 15.97 22.86
N LEU A 467 1.46 17.08 22.59
CA LEU A 467 1.50 18.22 23.53
C LEU A 467 0.33 19.17 23.35
N LYS A 468 -0.46 19.01 22.28
CA LYS A 468 -1.60 19.86 21.92
C LYS A 468 -1.19 21.32 21.71
N THR A 469 -0.10 21.56 20.99
CA THR A 469 0.54 22.89 20.87
C THR A 469 -0.29 23.93 20.13
N TRP A 470 -1.38 23.52 19.44
CA TRP A 470 -2.40 24.45 18.94
C TRP A 470 -3.16 25.18 20.06
N SER A 471 -3.10 24.71 21.30
CA SER A 471 -3.70 25.36 22.47
C SER A 471 -2.66 26.13 23.29
N GLU A 472 -3.07 27.22 23.95
CA GLU A 472 -2.18 27.97 24.87
C GLU A 472 -1.68 27.09 26.03
N THR A 473 -2.53 26.18 26.50
CA THR A 473 -2.18 25.19 27.53
C THR A 473 -1.11 24.22 27.04
N GLY A 474 -1.19 23.76 25.80
CA GLY A 474 -0.18 22.89 25.20
C GLY A 474 1.15 23.61 24.96
N LEU A 475 1.09 24.88 24.55
CA LEU A 475 2.27 25.72 24.43
C LEU A 475 2.98 25.91 25.78
N LYS A 476 2.22 26.15 26.86
CA LYS A 476 2.76 26.19 28.23
C LYS A 476 3.37 24.85 28.65
N ARG A 477 2.83 23.71 28.22
CA ARG A 477 3.42 22.38 28.46
C ARG A 477 4.76 22.22 27.73
N LEU A 478 4.88 22.67 26.48
CA LEU A 478 6.14 22.70 25.74
C LEU A 478 7.19 23.55 26.46
N HIS A 479 6.81 24.74 26.95
CA HIS A 479 7.72 25.59 27.74
C HIS A 479 8.13 24.93 29.06
N LYS A 480 7.21 24.22 29.73
CA LYS A 480 7.50 23.45 30.95
C LYS A 480 8.45 22.29 30.69
N LEU A 481 8.35 21.62 29.53
CA LEU A 481 9.29 20.59 29.11
C LEU A 481 10.70 21.18 28.91
N LEU A 482 10.82 22.28 28.16
CA LEU A 482 12.09 22.99 27.95
C LEU A 482 12.72 23.43 29.29
N ALA A 483 11.91 23.97 30.21
CA ALA A 483 12.34 24.35 31.55
C ALA A 483 12.84 23.16 32.37
N LYS A 484 12.15 22.00 32.34
CA LYS A 484 12.59 20.77 33.02
C LYS A 484 13.89 20.19 32.45
N MET A 485 14.10 20.34 31.14
CA MET A 485 15.37 19.98 30.50
C MET A 485 16.52 20.93 30.88
N GLY A 486 16.21 22.09 31.48
CA GLY A 486 17.20 23.11 31.79
C GLY A 486 17.73 23.83 30.54
N VAL A 487 16.90 23.94 29.49
CA VAL A 487 17.24 24.70 28.28
C VAL A 487 16.56 26.06 28.37
N SER A 488 17.35 27.14 28.36
CA SER A 488 16.79 28.49 28.42
C SER A 488 15.99 28.81 27.15
N LEU A 489 14.91 29.60 27.30
CA LEU A 489 14.06 30.00 26.17
C LEU A 489 14.84 30.83 25.12
N VAL A 490 15.85 31.57 25.57
CA VAL A 490 16.72 32.35 24.68
C VAL A 490 17.58 31.41 23.83
N GLN A 491 18.20 30.40 24.43
CA GLN A 491 19.03 29.44 23.70
C GLN A 491 18.21 28.55 22.76
N CYS A 492 17.00 28.13 23.13
CA CYS A 492 16.21 27.29 22.23
C CYS A 492 15.67 28.05 21.00
N LYS A 493 15.60 29.39 21.08
CA LYS A 493 15.22 30.26 19.95
C LYS A 493 16.40 30.63 19.04
N GLN A 494 17.63 30.40 19.49
CA GLN A 494 18.80 30.51 18.62
C GLN A 494 18.80 29.38 17.59
N SER A 495 19.36 29.61 16.40
CA SER A 495 19.61 28.54 15.43
C SER A 495 20.31 27.37 16.10
N TYR A 496 19.84 26.14 15.85
CA TYR A 496 20.42 24.94 16.43
C TYR A 496 21.92 24.83 16.12
N THR A 497 22.37 25.28 14.96
CA THR A 497 23.82 25.32 14.61
C THR A 497 24.63 26.16 15.58
N HIS A 498 24.07 27.26 16.08
CA HIS A 498 24.75 28.23 16.96
C HIS A 498 24.45 28.02 18.46
N MET A 499 23.55 27.09 18.79
CA MET A 499 23.24 26.72 20.17
C MET A 499 24.50 26.17 20.89
N ASP A 500 24.58 26.35 22.21
CA ASP A 500 25.69 25.85 23.03
C ASP A 500 25.93 24.34 22.83
N MET A 501 27.19 23.97 22.59
CA MET A 501 27.62 22.60 22.37
C MET A 501 27.31 21.67 23.55
N MET A 502 27.40 22.16 24.80
CA MET A 502 27.07 21.35 25.97
C MET A 502 25.60 20.95 25.97
N LEU A 503 24.70 21.87 25.58
CA LEU A 503 23.28 21.57 25.46
C LEU A 503 22.99 20.58 24.34
N LYS A 504 23.67 20.67 23.19
CA LYS A 504 23.53 19.68 22.11
C LYS A 504 23.95 18.28 22.54
N ARG A 505 25.05 18.17 23.31
CA ARG A 505 25.56 16.90 23.86
C ARG A 505 24.59 16.26 24.83
N GLU A 506 23.93 17.06 25.66
CA GLU A 506 23.00 16.57 26.69
C GLU A 506 21.56 16.42 26.19
N LEU A 507 21.20 16.99 25.03
CA LEU A 507 19.83 17.07 24.52
C LEU A 507 19.17 15.69 24.46
N ARG A 508 19.85 14.69 23.89
CA ARG A 508 19.31 13.33 23.77
C ARG A 508 19.01 12.72 25.14
N THR A 509 19.99 12.76 26.05
CA THR A 509 19.87 12.21 27.41
C THR A 509 18.73 12.88 28.18
N LYS A 510 18.59 14.21 28.05
CA LYS A 510 17.51 14.98 28.66
C LYS A 510 16.14 14.63 28.07
N LEU A 511 16.03 14.49 26.75
CA LEU A 511 14.79 14.08 26.11
C LEU A 511 14.37 12.68 26.56
N LEU A 512 15.26 11.69 26.53
CA LEU A 512 14.94 10.33 27.01
C LEU A 512 14.51 10.30 28.49
N LYS A 513 15.15 11.13 29.33
CA LYS A 513 14.81 11.22 30.76
C LYS A 513 13.41 11.80 31.03
N TYR A 514 12.98 12.79 30.25
CA TYR A 514 11.75 13.53 30.52
C TYR A 514 10.60 13.22 29.55
N ALA A 515 10.85 12.54 28.42
CA ALA A 515 9.87 12.23 27.39
C ALA A 515 8.64 11.47 27.94
N SER A 516 8.88 10.47 28.78
CA SER A 516 7.82 9.66 29.40
C SER A 516 6.85 10.47 30.28
N LEU A 517 7.33 11.54 30.92
CA LEU A 517 6.48 12.43 31.72
C LEU A 517 5.47 13.24 30.89
N TYR A 518 5.65 13.28 29.57
CA TYR A 518 4.83 14.04 28.64
C TYR A 518 4.20 13.16 27.54
N ASN A 519 4.22 11.83 27.70
CA ASN A 519 3.74 10.85 26.70
C ASN A 519 4.46 10.95 25.35
N LEU A 520 5.78 11.24 25.39
CA LEU A 520 6.65 11.41 24.23
C LEU A 520 7.66 10.25 24.09
N ASP A 521 7.32 9.05 24.56
CA ASP A 521 8.26 7.91 24.67
C ASP A 521 8.97 7.55 23.36
N GLU A 522 8.37 7.88 22.22
CA GLU A 522 8.86 7.52 20.88
C GLU A 522 9.48 8.70 20.15
N LEU A 523 9.68 9.81 20.86
CA LEU A 523 10.28 11.00 20.28
C LEU A 523 11.72 10.76 19.85
N VAL A 524 12.47 10.02 20.66
CA VAL A 524 13.89 9.74 20.46
C VAL A 524 14.07 8.23 20.38
N PRO A 525 14.74 7.70 19.34
CA PRO A 525 15.09 6.29 19.29
C PRO A 525 15.87 5.88 20.54
N THR A 526 15.50 4.78 21.20
CA THR A 526 16.24 4.28 22.36
C THR A 526 17.54 3.60 21.93
N VAL A 527 18.55 3.56 22.80
CA VAL A 527 19.84 2.89 22.54
C VAL A 527 19.72 1.37 22.74
N ASP A 528 18.76 0.93 23.55
CA ASP A 528 18.63 -0.47 24.00
C ASP A 528 18.20 -1.47 22.89
N THR A 529 18.17 -1.05 21.62
CA THR A 529 17.99 -1.97 20.49
C THR A 529 19.21 -2.86 20.24
N ASP A 530 20.32 -2.63 20.95
CA ASP A 530 21.56 -3.42 20.84
C ASP A 530 21.54 -4.74 21.66
N GLY A 531 20.44 -5.08 22.35
CA GLY A 531 20.36 -6.27 23.23
C GLY A 531 19.55 -7.44 22.65
N LYS A 532 20.23 -8.52 22.20
CA LYS A 532 19.74 -9.90 21.88
C LYS A 532 18.52 -10.09 20.95
N ASP A 533 17.74 -9.06 20.67
CA ASP A 533 16.59 -9.14 19.79
C ASP A 533 17.04 -9.03 18.33
N ARG A 534 16.51 -9.89 17.48
CA ARG A 534 16.87 -10.07 16.06
C ARG A 534 16.63 -8.83 15.16
N GLY A 535 16.36 -7.66 15.74
CA GLY A 535 15.94 -6.42 15.07
C GLY A 535 17.06 -5.43 14.73
N GLY A 536 18.34 -5.80 14.84
CA GLY A 536 19.48 -5.02 14.33
C GLY A 536 19.88 -3.83 15.20
N ALA A 537 21.18 -3.73 15.48
CA ALA A 537 21.78 -2.61 16.22
C ALA A 537 21.33 -1.26 15.64
N LYS A 538 20.92 -0.32 16.50
CA LYS A 538 20.44 1.04 16.14
C LYS A 538 19.10 1.12 15.38
N ASP A 539 18.15 0.21 15.62
CA ASP A 539 16.80 0.37 15.05
C ASP A 539 16.13 1.68 15.50
N GLY A 540 15.42 2.33 14.57
CA GLY A 540 14.83 3.65 14.70
C GLY A 540 15.76 4.84 14.43
N TRP A 541 17.06 4.62 14.23
CA TRP A 541 17.98 5.71 13.87
C TRP A 541 17.76 6.12 12.41
N GLY A 542 17.86 7.42 12.15
CA GLY A 542 17.80 8.02 10.82
C GLY A 542 19.15 8.03 10.11
N PHE A 543 19.16 8.53 8.88
CA PHE A 543 20.34 8.60 8.02
C PHE A 543 20.75 10.05 7.78
N VAL A 544 22.05 10.31 7.81
CA VAL A 544 22.65 11.63 7.57
C VAL A 544 23.75 11.50 6.55
N ARG A 545 23.79 12.45 5.61
CA ARG A 545 24.88 12.59 4.66
C ARG A 545 25.57 13.93 4.83
N SER A 546 26.89 13.92 4.65
CA SER A 546 27.72 15.13 4.59
C SER A 546 28.18 15.38 3.16
N TRP A 547 28.43 16.63 2.82
CA TRP A 547 29.05 17.06 1.56
C TRP A 547 30.24 17.96 1.89
N GLY A 548 31.19 17.41 2.65
CA GLY A 548 32.25 18.20 3.26
C GLY A 548 31.69 19.33 4.14
N TRP A 549 32.41 20.46 4.20
CA TRP A 549 31.98 21.62 4.97
C TRP A 549 30.80 22.39 4.38
N ARG A 550 30.29 21.99 3.21
CA ARG A 550 29.21 22.70 2.52
C ARG A 550 27.86 22.48 3.21
N ALA A 551 27.58 21.25 3.60
CA ALA A 551 26.31 20.86 4.23
C ALA A 551 26.40 19.49 4.92
N THR A 552 25.54 19.33 5.94
CA THR A 552 25.21 18.04 6.54
C THR A 552 23.70 17.99 6.70
N LEU A 553 23.03 17.09 5.98
CA LEU A 553 21.56 17.00 5.92
C LEU A 553 21.11 15.58 6.31
N SER A 554 20.00 15.48 7.04
CA SER A 554 19.34 14.19 7.24
C SER A 554 18.50 13.83 6.03
N ALA A 555 18.23 12.53 5.84
CA ALA A 555 17.32 12.06 4.80
C ALA A 555 15.91 12.66 4.93
N GLN A 556 15.47 12.90 6.17
CA GLN A 556 14.21 13.57 6.46
C GLN A 556 14.22 15.03 6.01
N ASP A 557 15.31 15.76 6.29
CA ASP A 557 15.45 17.17 5.86
C ASP A 557 15.37 17.26 4.33
N VAL A 558 16.07 16.38 3.61
CA VAL A 558 16.04 16.34 2.14
C VAL A 558 14.64 16.00 1.62
N GLY A 559 13.98 14.97 2.18
CA GLY A 559 12.62 14.60 1.77
C GLY A 559 11.62 15.75 1.93
N VAL A 560 11.69 16.47 3.05
CA VAL A 560 10.86 17.66 3.34
C VAL A 560 11.13 18.78 2.34
N VAL A 561 12.40 19.07 2.02
CA VAL A 561 12.77 20.11 1.06
C VAL A 561 12.29 19.77 -0.35
N ILE A 562 12.55 18.55 -0.82
CA ILE A 562 12.18 18.12 -2.18
C ILE A 562 10.67 18.16 -2.37
N GLY A 563 9.88 17.65 -1.43
CA GLY A 563 8.43 17.74 -1.58
C GLY A 563 7.89 19.16 -1.37
N ALA A 564 8.57 20.04 -0.64
CA ALA A 564 8.18 21.46 -0.59
C ALA A 564 8.44 22.18 -1.93
N LEU A 565 9.54 21.86 -2.62
CA LEU A 565 9.82 22.36 -3.96
C LEU A 565 8.75 21.90 -4.95
N LEU A 566 8.33 20.63 -4.90
CA LEU A 566 7.24 20.11 -5.73
C LEU A 566 5.90 20.82 -5.48
N GLU A 567 5.57 21.11 -4.22
CA GLU A 567 4.26 21.62 -3.83
C GLU A 567 4.11 23.14 -3.95
N VAL A 568 5.18 23.89 -3.69
CA VAL A 568 5.17 25.36 -3.62
C VAL A 568 6.02 26.00 -4.72
N GLY A 569 7.10 25.34 -5.13
CA GLY A 569 8.14 25.91 -6.00
C GLY A 569 9.04 26.92 -5.26
N LYS A 570 10.09 27.40 -5.94
CA LYS A 570 11.06 28.37 -5.35
C LYS A 570 10.47 29.75 -5.00
N ASN A 571 9.28 30.10 -5.50
CA ASN A 571 8.74 31.46 -5.47
C ASN A 571 7.56 31.63 -4.50
N THR A 572 7.85 32.04 -3.25
CA THR A 572 7.05 32.91 -2.35
C THR A 572 7.65 32.80 -0.93
N PRO A 573 7.94 33.91 -0.21
CA PRO A 573 7.01 35.02 0.04
C PRO A 573 7.66 36.43 0.00
N ALA A 574 7.28 37.29 -0.96
CA ALA A 574 7.49 38.76 -0.91
C ALA A 574 6.78 39.59 -2.01
N ALA A 575 6.09 39.00 -2.99
CA ALA A 575 5.71 39.72 -4.23
C ALA A 575 4.35 40.47 -4.23
N ASP A 576 3.84 40.90 -3.06
CA ASP A 576 2.73 41.88 -2.98
C ASP A 576 3.20 43.30 -2.61
N SER A 577 4.49 43.61 -2.78
CA SER A 577 5.00 44.98 -2.69
C SER A 577 5.08 45.63 -4.09
N HIS A 578 4.06 46.41 -4.44
CA HIS A 578 4.08 47.54 -5.37
C HIS A 578 5.17 47.55 -6.47
N GLN A 579 4.85 47.04 -7.67
CA GLN A 579 5.49 47.58 -8.88
C GLN A 579 4.85 48.93 -9.21
N PRO A 580 5.63 50.02 -9.30
CA PRO A 580 5.11 51.30 -9.77
C PRO A 580 4.81 51.19 -11.26
N THR A 581 3.58 51.52 -11.64
CA THR A 581 3.14 51.65 -13.04
C THR A 581 3.91 52.78 -13.73
N GLY A 582 4.99 52.42 -14.43
CA GLY A 582 5.70 53.27 -15.39
C GLY A 582 5.26 52.95 -16.81
N GLY A 583 4.98 53.98 -17.63
CA GLY A 583 4.24 53.91 -18.88
C GLY A 583 4.71 52.84 -19.89
N ALA A 584 3.81 51.92 -20.20
CA ALA A 584 3.98 50.89 -21.23
C ALA A 584 3.47 51.40 -22.59
N SER A 585 4.31 51.26 -23.62
CA SER A 585 4.02 51.63 -25.01
C SER A 585 2.95 50.73 -25.63
N SER A 586 2.29 51.22 -26.69
CA SER A 586 1.15 50.56 -27.35
C SER A 586 1.43 49.13 -27.86
N GLN A 587 2.70 48.75 -28.05
CA GLN A 587 3.10 47.38 -28.41
C GLN A 587 3.11 46.41 -27.21
N GLN A 588 3.32 46.88 -25.99
CA GLN A 588 3.25 46.05 -24.78
C GLN A 588 1.80 45.67 -24.42
N GLN A 589 0.80 46.48 -24.81
CA GLN A 589 -0.62 46.15 -24.59
C GLN A 589 -1.09 44.98 -25.46
N LEU A 590 -0.62 44.87 -26.71
CA LEU A 590 -0.93 43.73 -27.58
C LEU A 590 -0.28 42.43 -27.10
N GLN A 591 0.97 42.51 -26.60
CA GLN A 591 1.66 41.36 -26.02
C GLN A 591 1.06 40.93 -24.68
N GLN A 592 0.59 41.88 -23.86
CA GLN A 592 -0.20 41.59 -22.65
C GLN A 592 -1.55 40.96 -22.98
N HIS A 593 -2.20 41.35 -24.08
CA HIS A 593 -3.50 40.75 -24.44
C HIS A 593 -3.35 39.31 -24.92
N GLN A 594 -2.26 39.00 -25.65
CA GLN A 594 -1.92 37.62 -26.04
C GLN A 594 -1.56 36.77 -24.81
N LEU A 595 -0.74 37.29 -23.89
CA LEU A 595 -0.40 36.64 -22.62
C LEU A 595 -1.61 36.46 -21.69
N ALA A 596 -2.63 37.33 -21.79
CA ALA A 596 -3.86 37.20 -21.02
C ALA A 596 -4.80 36.11 -21.59
N ILE A 597 -4.78 35.88 -22.90
CA ILE A 597 -5.51 34.78 -23.55
C ILE A 597 -4.84 33.44 -23.23
N ASP A 598 -3.51 33.37 -23.32
CA ASP A 598 -2.73 32.19 -22.89
C ASP A 598 -2.85 31.97 -21.37
N GLY A 599 -2.90 33.04 -20.58
CA GLY A 599 -3.13 33.00 -19.14
C GLY A 599 -4.52 32.48 -18.74
N GLN A 600 -5.55 32.67 -19.57
CA GLN A 600 -6.88 32.10 -19.34
C GLN A 600 -6.95 30.61 -19.68
N GLN A 601 -6.13 30.12 -20.61
CA GLN A 601 -5.99 28.68 -20.89
C GLN A 601 -5.10 27.99 -19.84
N ALA A 602 -3.98 28.62 -19.43
CA ALA A 602 -3.12 28.15 -18.36
C ALA A 602 -3.85 28.08 -17.00
N ALA A 603 -4.82 28.97 -16.76
CA ALA A 603 -5.66 28.93 -15.57
C ALA A 603 -6.53 27.66 -15.46
N GLN A 604 -6.78 26.96 -16.57
CA GLN A 604 -7.62 25.76 -16.57
C GLN A 604 -6.86 24.49 -16.22
N ASN A 605 -5.55 24.41 -16.51
CA ASN A 605 -4.79 23.19 -16.34
C ASN A 605 -3.68 23.30 -15.28
N PRO A 606 -3.93 22.86 -14.02
CA PRO A 606 -2.93 22.98 -12.96
C PRO A 606 -1.61 22.27 -13.24
N SER A 607 -1.59 21.30 -14.17
CA SER A 607 -0.36 20.61 -14.54
C SER A 607 0.70 21.57 -15.08
N GLU A 608 0.32 22.64 -15.77
CA GLU A 608 1.28 23.59 -16.35
C GLU A 608 2.05 24.37 -15.28
N GLU A 609 1.44 24.59 -14.10
CA GLU A 609 2.10 25.20 -12.96
C GLU A 609 3.01 24.22 -12.21
N TRP A 610 2.60 22.95 -12.13
CA TRP A 610 3.30 21.94 -11.32
C TRP A 610 4.47 21.29 -12.04
N LEU A 611 4.38 21.09 -13.35
CA LEU A 611 5.41 20.41 -14.13
C LEU A 611 6.78 21.11 -14.11
N PRO A 612 6.90 22.46 -14.17
CA PRO A 612 8.19 23.13 -14.01
C PRO A 612 8.86 22.88 -12.65
N ARG A 613 8.07 22.72 -11.58
CA ARG A 613 8.58 22.43 -10.21
C ARG A 613 9.26 21.08 -10.12
N PHE A 614 8.90 20.13 -10.99
CA PHE A 614 9.56 18.85 -11.09
C PHE A 614 11.06 19.02 -11.34
N TRP A 615 11.45 19.86 -12.30
CA TRP A 615 12.85 20.06 -12.66
C TRP A 615 13.62 20.78 -11.55
N GLU A 616 12.99 21.73 -10.87
CA GLU A 616 13.58 22.38 -9.70
C GLU A 616 13.92 21.38 -8.59
N ALA A 617 13.00 20.45 -8.30
CA ALA A 617 13.19 19.39 -7.32
C ALA A 617 14.18 18.33 -7.80
N TYR A 618 14.10 17.95 -9.08
CA TYR A 618 14.98 16.97 -9.72
C TYR A 618 16.43 17.43 -9.67
N ASP A 619 16.72 18.68 -10.03
CA ASP A 619 18.07 19.25 -10.04
C ASP A 619 18.62 19.48 -8.63
N ALA A 620 17.77 19.84 -7.67
CA ALA A 620 18.16 20.01 -6.26
C ALA A 620 18.67 18.71 -5.61
N LEU A 621 18.33 17.54 -6.14
CA LEU A 621 18.87 16.27 -5.63
C LEU A 621 20.36 16.08 -5.93
N GLU A 622 20.90 16.70 -6.99
CA GLU A 622 22.32 16.62 -7.36
C GLU A 622 23.12 17.86 -6.95
N ASP A 623 22.49 19.04 -6.87
CA ASP A 623 23.15 20.28 -6.42
C ASP A 623 22.75 20.66 -4.99
N ILE A 624 23.73 20.59 -4.10
CA ILE A 624 23.57 20.93 -2.68
C ILE A 624 23.26 22.42 -2.45
N GLU A 625 23.70 23.34 -3.31
CA GLU A 625 23.34 24.76 -3.14
C GLU A 625 21.87 24.99 -3.53
N ALA A 626 21.40 24.38 -4.63
CA ALA A 626 19.98 24.38 -4.98
C ALA A 626 19.12 23.75 -3.88
N LEU A 627 19.58 22.66 -3.26
CA LEU A 627 18.89 22.02 -2.13
C LEU A 627 18.80 22.96 -0.91
N LYS A 628 19.91 23.63 -0.56
CA LYS A 628 19.92 24.63 0.52
C LYS A 628 19.01 25.82 0.21
N ALA A 629 18.94 26.24 -1.05
CA ALA A 629 18.03 27.31 -1.49
C ALA A 629 16.55 26.93 -1.35
N GLY A 630 16.22 25.62 -1.31
CA GLY A 630 14.87 25.13 -1.03
C GLY A 630 14.49 25.09 0.46
N LEU A 631 15.45 25.25 1.39
CA LEU A 631 15.16 25.23 2.84
C LEU A 631 14.14 26.30 3.25
N PRO A 632 14.25 27.59 2.84
CA PRO A 632 13.24 28.60 3.16
C PRO A 632 11.84 28.23 2.67
N THR A 633 11.71 27.62 1.48
CA THR A 633 10.42 27.15 0.94
C THR A 633 9.81 26.08 1.83
N ALA A 634 10.60 25.10 2.27
CA ALA A 634 10.13 24.07 3.20
C ALA A 634 9.68 24.65 4.54
N GLN A 635 10.47 25.58 5.08
CA GLN A 635 10.15 26.28 6.32
C GLN A 635 8.85 27.09 6.20
N PHE A 636 8.64 27.76 5.07
CA PHE A 636 7.44 28.53 4.79
C PHE A 636 6.19 27.64 4.73
N LEU A 637 6.25 26.55 3.97
CA LEU A 637 5.15 25.59 3.89
C LEU A 637 4.76 25.03 5.27
N HIS A 638 5.73 24.60 6.07
CA HIS A 638 5.44 24.04 7.39
C HIS A 638 4.93 25.07 8.41
N LYS A 639 5.36 26.34 8.30
CA LYS A 639 4.76 27.45 9.06
C LYS A 639 3.30 27.69 8.65
N ALA A 640 2.99 27.65 7.36
CA ALA A 640 1.62 27.78 6.85
C ALA A 640 0.73 26.61 7.31
N ILE A 641 1.23 25.38 7.28
CA ILE A 641 0.54 24.18 7.80
C ILE A 641 0.23 24.34 9.28
N PHE A 642 1.22 24.74 10.09
CA PHE A 642 1.03 24.95 11.53
C PHE A 642 -0.01 26.04 11.83
N THR A 643 0.08 27.18 11.13
CA THR A 643 -0.80 28.34 11.33
C THR A 643 -2.25 28.01 10.94
N THR A 644 -2.43 27.39 9.78
CA THR A 644 -3.75 26.98 9.28
C THR A 644 -4.34 25.87 10.15
N GLY A 645 -3.57 24.83 10.48
CA GLY A 645 -4.00 23.73 11.35
C GLY A 645 -4.38 24.20 12.75
N THR A 646 -3.61 25.12 13.33
CA THR A 646 -3.93 25.74 14.63
C THR A 646 -5.23 26.53 14.56
N THR A 647 -5.44 27.30 13.48
CA THR A 647 -6.64 28.11 13.28
C THR A 647 -7.89 27.23 13.18
N LEU A 648 -7.84 26.17 12.38
CA LEU A 648 -8.94 25.21 12.21
C LEU A 648 -9.32 24.51 13.51
N LEU A 649 -8.33 24.05 14.28
CA LEU A 649 -8.57 23.38 15.57
C LEU A 649 -9.05 24.35 16.66
N LYS A 650 -8.47 25.56 16.76
CA LYS A 650 -8.91 26.58 17.73
C LYS A 650 -10.33 27.04 17.48
N LYS A 651 -10.69 27.30 16.21
CA LYS A 651 -12.04 27.73 15.81
C LYS A 651 -13.07 26.59 15.82
N LYS A 652 -12.67 25.35 16.14
CA LYS A 652 -13.53 24.15 16.08
C LYS A 652 -14.23 23.99 14.73
N GLN A 653 -13.51 24.28 13.64
CA GLN A 653 -14.05 24.21 12.26
C GLN A 653 -14.03 22.78 11.67
N VAL A 654 -13.71 21.78 12.49
CA VAL A 654 -13.80 20.36 12.12
C VAL A 654 -15.20 19.85 12.48
N SER A 655 -16.00 19.58 11.46
CA SER A 655 -17.35 19.03 11.61
C SER A 655 -17.28 17.52 11.77
N HIS A 656 -17.91 16.99 12.82
CA HIS A 656 -18.01 15.55 13.04
C HIS A 656 -19.28 15.01 12.40
N LEU A 657 -19.16 14.25 11.31
CA LEU A 657 -20.27 13.55 10.68
C LEU A 657 -20.33 12.10 11.18
N ARG A 658 -21.37 11.35 10.80
CA ARG A 658 -21.58 9.96 11.29
C ARG A 658 -20.43 9.02 10.90
N ALA A 659 -19.93 9.15 9.67
CA ALA A 659 -18.95 8.23 9.09
C ALA A 659 -17.52 8.78 9.05
N PHE A 660 -17.36 10.10 8.97
CA PHE A 660 -16.06 10.78 8.82
C PHE A 660 -16.11 12.18 9.44
N ARG A 661 -14.94 12.81 9.56
CA ARG A 661 -14.79 14.22 9.95
C ARG A 661 -14.50 15.06 8.72
N MET A 662 -14.95 16.31 8.70
CA MET A 662 -14.76 17.20 7.56
C MET A 662 -14.27 18.58 8.01
N CYS A 663 -13.32 19.16 7.30
CA CYS A 663 -12.99 20.58 7.43
C CYS A 663 -12.76 21.24 6.07
N VAL A 664 -13.03 22.55 6.02
CA VAL A 664 -12.87 23.36 4.81
C VAL A 664 -11.96 24.55 5.12
N VAL A 665 -10.88 24.69 4.36
CA VAL A 665 -9.99 25.84 4.39
C VAL A 665 -10.62 26.93 3.52
N LYS A 666 -11.09 28.01 4.15
CA LYS A 666 -11.64 29.20 3.47
C LYS A 666 -10.77 30.43 3.73
N ASP A 667 -10.62 30.77 5.00
CA ASP A 667 -10.02 32.05 5.43
C ASP A 667 -8.62 31.84 6.02
N SER A 668 -7.64 31.46 5.19
CA SER A 668 -6.22 31.43 5.57
C SER A 668 -5.43 32.36 4.65
N PRO A 669 -4.50 33.19 5.17
CA PRO A 669 -3.62 34.00 4.32
C PRO A 669 -2.82 33.14 3.33
N ASP A 670 -2.56 31.89 3.70
CA ASP A 670 -1.80 30.92 2.92
C ASP A 670 -2.71 29.94 2.15
N ALA A 671 -4.01 30.26 1.96
CA ALA A 671 -4.99 29.36 1.32
C ALA A 671 -4.53 28.87 -0.06
N GLY A 672 -3.85 29.75 -0.83
CA GLY A 672 -3.31 29.44 -2.15
C GLY A 672 -2.33 28.26 -2.17
N LEU A 673 -1.57 28.03 -1.08
CA LEU A 673 -0.64 26.89 -0.99
C LEU A 673 -1.38 25.56 -0.96
N PHE A 674 -2.56 25.54 -0.35
CA PHE A 674 -3.39 24.34 -0.21
C PHE A 674 -4.23 24.07 -1.46
N HIS A 675 -3.99 24.79 -2.56
CA HIS A 675 -4.50 24.43 -3.88
C HIS A 675 -3.70 23.26 -4.50
N HIS A 676 -2.49 22.98 -4.00
CA HIS A 676 -1.75 21.80 -4.41
C HIS A 676 -2.21 20.58 -3.59
N PRO A 677 -2.59 19.45 -4.22
CA PRO A 677 -3.10 18.28 -3.50
C PRO A 677 -2.09 17.71 -2.49
N GLY A 678 -0.80 17.74 -2.81
CA GLY A 678 0.27 17.35 -1.88
C GLY A 678 0.33 18.21 -0.61
N ALA A 679 0.26 19.54 -0.73
CA ALA A 679 0.28 20.45 0.41
C ALA A 679 -1.00 20.29 1.28
N LEU A 680 -2.15 20.12 0.62
CA LEU A 680 -3.42 19.84 1.30
C LEU A 680 -3.37 18.49 2.02
N THR A 681 -2.72 17.48 1.45
CA THR A 681 -2.53 16.17 2.07
C THR A 681 -1.66 16.27 3.33
N LYS A 682 -0.57 17.04 3.30
CA LYS A 682 0.24 17.32 4.50
C LYS A 682 -0.58 18.00 5.60
N LEU A 683 -1.39 18.99 5.26
CA LEU A 683 -2.29 19.64 6.21
C LEU A 683 -3.32 18.66 6.79
N ALA A 684 -3.91 17.82 5.94
CA ALA A 684 -4.88 16.82 6.34
C ALA A 684 -4.29 15.78 7.30
N LEU A 685 -3.11 15.25 6.99
CA LEU A 685 -2.40 14.31 7.85
C LEU A 685 -1.99 14.94 9.19
N TRP A 686 -1.52 16.19 9.16
CA TRP A 686 -1.18 16.96 10.35
C TRP A 686 -2.37 17.14 11.30
N ILE A 687 -3.53 17.51 10.75
CA ILE A 687 -4.78 17.65 11.52
C ILE A 687 -5.30 16.28 11.96
N GLY A 688 -5.23 15.28 11.08
CA GLY A 688 -5.65 13.90 11.34
C GLY A 688 -4.92 13.29 12.53
N GLU A 689 -3.61 13.52 12.66
CA GLU A 689 -2.82 13.05 13.80
C GLU A 689 -3.28 13.69 15.12
N ALA A 690 -3.52 15.01 15.11
CA ALA A 690 -4.04 15.72 16.29
C ALA A 690 -5.45 15.22 16.68
N LEU A 691 -6.30 14.92 15.70
CA LEU A 691 -7.65 14.41 15.90
C LEU A 691 -7.66 12.96 16.40
N ALA A 692 -6.73 12.11 15.94
CA ALA A 692 -6.56 10.74 16.38
C ALA A 692 -6.07 10.69 17.84
N GLU A 693 -5.16 11.58 18.23
CA GLU A 693 -4.69 11.67 19.62
C GLU A 693 -5.78 12.19 20.56
N GLN A 694 -6.58 13.18 20.13
CA GLN A 694 -7.76 13.63 20.88
C GLN A 694 -8.78 12.51 21.08
N GLU A 695 -8.94 11.64 20.08
CA GLU A 695 -9.84 10.51 20.14
C GLU A 695 -9.35 9.45 21.14
N LYS A 696 -8.05 9.11 21.10
CA LYS A 696 -7.42 8.21 22.09
C LYS A 696 -7.61 8.73 23.52
N ASP A 697 -7.41 10.03 23.74
CA ASP A 697 -7.63 10.63 25.06
C ASP A 697 -9.09 10.51 25.53
N ALA A 698 -10.06 10.60 24.61
CA ALA A 698 -11.49 10.52 24.93
C ALA A 698 -11.98 9.08 25.21
N THR A 699 -11.40 8.08 24.56
CA THR A 699 -11.84 6.67 24.61
C THR A 699 -10.96 5.77 25.49
N GLY A 700 -9.98 6.34 26.20
CA GLY A 700 -9.07 5.58 27.06
C GLY A 700 -8.03 4.77 26.28
N GLY A 701 -7.53 5.32 25.16
CA GLY A 701 -6.42 4.78 24.38
C GLY A 701 -6.83 4.02 23.11
N ARG A 702 -8.13 3.84 22.86
CA ARG A 702 -8.63 3.09 21.68
C ARG A 702 -9.14 4.02 20.60
N LEU A 703 -8.57 3.98 19.41
CA LEU A 703 -9.18 4.64 18.26
C LEU A 703 -10.56 4.02 17.98
N ALA A 704 -11.53 4.83 17.57
CA ALA A 704 -12.82 4.38 17.10
C ALA A 704 -12.67 3.60 15.78
N GLN A 705 -13.80 3.09 15.28
CA GLN A 705 -13.83 2.26 14.06
C GLN A 705 -12.87 1.06 14.12
N GLY A 706 -12.90 0.32 15.24
CA GLY A 706 -12.08 -0.90 15.39
C GLY A 706 -10.58 -0.65 15.55
N GLY A 707 -10.18 0.52 16.04
CA GLY A 707 -8.76 0.90 16.14
C GLY A 707 -8.23 1.62 14.90
N ARG A 708 -9.06 1.76 13.85
CA ARG A 708 -8.67 2.41 12.60
C ARG A 708 -8.72 3.93 12.65
N GLY A 709 -9.39 4.54 13.62
CA GLY A 709 -9.58 5.98 13.70
C GLY A 709 -10.66 6.49 12.74
N THR A 710 -11.18 7.69 13.01
CA THR A 710 -12.22 8.30 12.17
C THR A 710 -11.58 8.97 10.93
N PRO A 711 -11.98 8.63 9.68
CA PRO A 711 -11.46 9.27 8.48
C PRO A 711 -11.67 10.79 8.46
N LEU A 712 -10.77 11.52 7.81
CA LEU A 712 -10.84 12.99 7.69
C LEU A 712 -10.83 13.41 6.22
N VAL A 713 -11.81 14.25 5.86
CA VAL A 713 -11.93 14.91 4.56
C VAL A 713 -11.56 16.38 4.73
N VAL A 714 -10.57 16.85 3.98
CA VAL A 714 -10.15 18.25 3.97
C VAL A 714 -10.38 18.83 2.59
N ALA A 715 -11.07 19.96 2.52
CA ALA A 715 -11.29 20.70 1.28
C ALA A 715 -10.62 22.08 1.32
N SER A 716 -10.05 22.52 0.21
CA SER A 716 -9.57 23.89 0.00
C SER A 716 -10.32 24.51 -1.17
N LEU A 717 -10.81 25.75 -1.01
CA LEU A 717 -11.48 26.48 -2.10
C LEU A 717 -10.43 27.16 -2.96
N ASP A 718 -10.35 26.80 -4.24
CA ASP A 718 -9.65 27.60 -5.23
C ASP A 718 -10.63 28.56 -5.89
N GLU A 719 -10.62 29.81 -5.41
CA GLU A 719 -11.51 30.86 -5.93
C GLU A 719 -11.25 31.19 -7.39
N LYS A 720 -10.00 31.07 -7.88
CA LYS A 720 -9.64 31.40 -9.27
C LYS A 720 -10.27 30.42 -10.26
N ARG A 721 -10.32 29.15 -9.88
CA ARG A 721 -10.91 28.07 -10.70
C ARG A 721 -12.37 27.77 -10.35
N GLY A 722 -12.88 28.30 -9.24
CA GLY A 722 -14.23 28.04 -8.76
C GLY A 722 -14.46 26.58 -8.33
N VAL A 723 -13.40 25.87 -7.93
CA VAL A 723 -13.45 24.45 -7.56
C VAL A 723 -12.95 24.21 -6.15
N TYR A 724 -13.48 23.18 -5.50
CA TYR A 724 -12.92 22.65 -4.26
C TYR A 724 -11.96 21.52 -4.56
N ILE A 725 -10.76 21.61 -4.01
CA ILE A 725 -9.80 20.52 -4.02
C ILE A 725 -9.99 19.74 -2.74
N VAL A 726 -10.29 18.45 -2.85
CA VAL A 726 -10.71 17.61 -1.74
C VAL A 726 -9.73 16.46 -1.58
N VAL A 727 -9.18 16.31 -0.38
CA VAL A 727 -8.34 15.18 0.00
C VAL A 727 -9.05 14.37 1.08
N GLY A 728 -9.19 13.07 0.84
CA GLY A 728 -9.63 12.11 1.83
C GLY A 728 -8.42 11.42 2.46
N THR A 729 -8.32 11.48 3.78
CA THR A 729 -7.34 10.71 4.55
C THR A 729 -8.04 9.54 5.23
N GLY A 730 -7.43 8.36 5.15
CA GLY A 730 -7.89 7.19 5.90
C GLY A 730 -7.77 7.43 7.41
N GLY A 731 -8.50 6.66 8.21
CA GLY A 731 -8.50 6.83 9.68
C GLY A 731 -7.15 6.59 10.37
N GLY A 732 -6.12 6.07 9.67
CA GLY A 732 -4.91 5.50 10.30
C GLY A 732 -4.97 3.97 10.46
N GLY A 733 -5.93 3.31 9.81
CA GLY A 733 -6.00 1.86 9.68
C GLY A 733 -6.03 1.44 8.21
N GLY A 734 -4.85 1.28 7.61
CA GLY A 734 -4.70 0.74 6.25
C GLY A 734 -5.11 -0.75 6.15
N PRO A 735 -5.01 -1.36 4.96
CA PRO A 735 -5.38 -2.76 4.73
C PRO A 735 -4.69 -3.72 5.69
N ASP A 736 -3.48 -3.40 6.13
CA ASP A 736 -2.75 -4.15 7.15
C ASP A 736 -3.59 -4.35 8.41
N THR A 737 -4.29 -3.31 8.88
CA THR A 737 -5.18 -3.42 10.04
C THR A 737 -6.42 -4.24 9.72
N ALA A 738 -6.95 -4.17 8.48
CA ALA A 738 -8.05 -5.02 8.04
C ALA A 738 -7.65 -6.49 7.90
N PHE A 739 -6.41 -6.76 7.49
CA PHE A 739 -5.82 -8.08 7.44
C PHE A 739 -5.57 -8.58 8.87
N MET A 740 -5.04 -7.75 9.77
CA MET A 740 -4.90 -8.09 11.20
C MET A 740 -6.25 -8.40 11.84
N ASP A 741 -7.29 -7.60 11.54
CA ASP A 741 -8.65 -7.81 12.02
C ASP A 741 -9.24 -9.12 11.47
N ARG A 742 -9.07 -9.38 10.17
CA ARG A 742 -9.52 -10.63 9.53
C ARG A 742 -8.77 -11.84 10.08
N GLU A 743 -7.46 -11.79 10.22
CA GLU A 743 -6.66 -12.89 10.75
C GLU A 743 -6.94 -13.10 12.25
N ALA A 744 -7.10 -12.03 13.02
CA ALA A 744 -7.52 -12.12 14.42
C ALA A 744 -8.95 -12.67 14.54
N ALA A 745 -9.86 -12.28 13.65
CA ALA A 745 -11.22 -12.82 13.59
C ALA A 745 -11.23 -14.29 13.17
N GLN A 746 -10.45 -14.68 12.16
CA GLN A 746 -10.27 -16.07 11.73
C GLN A 746 -9.64 -16.92 12.82
N ARG A 747 -8.63 -16.42 13.54
CA ARG A 747 -8.05 -17.11 14.70
C ARG A 747 -9.05 -17.25 15.83
N ARG A 748 -9.83 -16.22 16.14
CA ARG A 748 -10.92 -16.30 17.15
C ARG A 748 -12.02 -17.26 16.72
N ALA A 749 -12.33 -17.32 15.42
CA ALA A 749 -13.29 -18.27 14.85
C ALA A 749 -12.75 -19.70 14.96
N LYS A 750 -11.50 -19.93 14.54
CA LYS A 750 -10.81 -21.22 14.66
C LYS A 750 -10.65 -21.67 16.11
N GLU A 751 -10.31 -20.76 17.03
CA GLU A 751 -10.22 -21.06 18.46
C GLU A 751 -11.61 -21.36 19.07
N ARG A 752 -12.66 -20.69 18.61
CA ARG A 752 -14.05 -21.03 18.98
C ARG A 752 -14.44 -22.40 18.44
N GLU A 753 -14.13 -22.69 17.18
CA GLU A 753 -14.40 -23.97 16.53
C GLU A 753 -13.65 -25.12 17.22
N GLU A 754 -12.34 -24.98 17.45
CA GLU A 754 -11.53 -25.94 18.22
C GLU A 754 -12.07 -26.12 19.66
N ARG A 755 -12.55 -25.05 20.30
CA ARG A 755 -13.17 -25.12 21.63
C ARG A 755 -14.52 -25.84 21.61
N GLU A 756 -15.32 -25.64 20.57
CA GLU A 756 -16.59 -26.35 20.36
C GLU A 756 -16.38 -27.83 20.00
N GLU A 757 -15.41 -28.16 19.14
CA GLU A 757 -15.00 -29.54 18.85
C GLU A 757 -14.48 -30.24 20.11
N ARG A 758 -13.61 -29.59 20.91
CA ARG A 758 -13.17 -30.11 22.20
C ARG A 758 -14.34 -30.32 23.17
N ARG A 759 -15.37 -29.48 23.12
CA ARG A 759 -16.60 -29.65 23.93
C ARG A 759 -17.39 -30.87 23.45
N ARG A 760 -17.66 -30.99 22.14
CA ARG A 760 -18.37 -32.11 21.51
C ARG A 760 -17.64 -33.46 21.73
N ALA A 761 -16.32 -33.50 21.61
CA ALA A 761 -15.52 -34.70 21.88
C ALA A 761 -15.55 -35.11 23.37
N ARG A 762 -15.50 -34.15 24.29
CA ARG A 762 -15.65 -34.41 25.73
C ARG A 762 -17.05 -34.91 26.09
N GLU A 763 -18.09 -34.41 25.42
CA GLU A 763 -19.47 -34.88 25.59
C GLU A 763 -19.63 -36.32 25.08
N LYS A 764 -19.16 -36.65 23.86
CA LYS A 764 -19.17 -38.02 23.33
C LYS A 764 -18.44 -39.01 24.25
N ILE A 765 -17.23 -38.70 24.72
CA ILE A 765 -16.49 -39.56 25.66
C ILE A 765 -17.24 -39.73 27.00
N ARG A 766 -17.94 -38.69 27.47
CA ARG A 766 -18.73 -38.74 28.70
C ARG A 766 -19.98 -39.61 28.53
N GLU A 767 -20.63 -39.54 27.37
CA GLU A 767 -21.77 -40.39 27.01
C GLU A 767 -21.35 -41.86 26.83
N GLU A 768 -20.26 -42.14 26.13
CA GLU A 768 -19.71 -43.50 25.99
C GLU A 768 -19.32 -44.11 27.36
N LYS A 769 -18.66 -43.33 28.23
CA LYS A 769 -18.34 -43.78 29.60
C LYS A 769 -19.58 -44.01 30.46
N ARG A 770 -20.65 -43.23 30.27
CA ARG A 770 -21.94 -43.42 30.95
C ARG A 770 -22.63 -44.68 30.43
N ALA A 771 -22.68 -44.89 29.11
CA ALA A 771 -23.24 -46.08 28.49
C ALA A 771 -22.48 -47.35 28.90
N ALA A 772 -21.15 -47.32 28.94
CA ALA A 772 -20.33 -48.45 29.40
C ALA A 772 -20.51 -48.77 30.90
N ARG A 773 -20.68 -47.74 31.74
CA ARG A 773 -21.00 -47.93 33.17
C ARG A 773 -22.40 -48.48 33.40
N MET A 774 -23.38 -48.08 32.59
CA MET A 774 -24.73 -48.63 32.64
C MET A 774 -24.75 -50.10 32.21
N ARG A 775 -24.09 -50.44 31.09
CA ARG A 775 -23.93 -51.85 30.65
C ARG A 775 -23.25 -52.71 31.72
N ARG A 776 -22.17 -52.24 32.35
CA ARG A 776 -21.53 -52.97 33.47
C ARG A 776 -22.43 -53.13 34.69
N ARG A 777 -23.24 -52.12 35.03
CA ARG A 777 -24.18 -52.22 36.16
C ARG A 777 -25.35 -53.15 35.87
N GLU A 778 -25.79 -53.23 34.63
CA GLU A 778 -26.81 -54.18 34.19
C GLU A 778 -26.26 -55.62 34.19
N GLU A 779 -24.99 -55.81 33.80
CA GLU A 779 -24.30 -57.10 33.88
C GLU A 779 -24.00 -57.54 35.34
N GLU A 780 -23.63 -56.61 36.23
CA GLU A 780 -23.28 -56.92 37.63
C GLU A 780 -24.48 -56.87 38.61
N GLY A 781 -25.62 -56.30 38.20
CA GLY A 781 -26.79 -56.06 39.06
C GLY A 781 -27.78 -57.22 39.16
N GLY A 782 -27.59 -58.29 38.40
CA GLY A 782 -28.46 -59.47 38.35
C GLY A 782 -28.14 -60.53 39.41
N GLY A 783 -28.47 -60.26 40.67
CA GLY A 783 -28.56 -61.26 41.76
C GLY A 783 -27.21 -61.62 42.42
N GLY A 784 -27.04 -61.63 43.74
CA GLY A 784 -27.98 -61.64 44.84
C GLY A 784 -27.36 -62.43 46.00
N TRP A 785 -26.71 -61.72 46.93
CA TRP A 785 -26.61 -62.03 48.37
C TRP A 785 -25.96 -63.34 48.89
N ARG A 786 -24.88 -63.17 49.68
CA ARG A 786 -24.47 -63.83 50.96
C ARG A 786 -22.93 -63.85 51.00
N GLY A 787 -22.16 -63.42 52.00
CA GLY A 787 -22.38 -63.02 53.39
C GLY A 787 -21.14 -63.46 54.20
N ARG A 788 -20.65 -62.61 55.13
CA ARG A 788 -19.56 -62.83 56.12
C ARG A 788 -18.12 -62.88 55.56
N GLY A 789 -17.09 -62.30 56.16
CA GLY A 789 -16.89 -61.58 57.41
C GLY A 789 -15.39 -61.60 57.73
N GLY A 790 -14.79 -60.49 58.21
CA GLY A 790 -13.37 -60.48 58.57
C GLY A 790 -12.82 -59.09 58.92
N ARG A 791 -12.86 -58.76 60.22
CA ARG A 791 -12.26 -57.56 60.83
C ARG A 791 -10.72 -57.58 60.73
N ARG A 792 -10.10 -56.40 60.50
CA ARG A 792 -8.98 -55.92 61.35
C ARG A 792 -8.75 -54.40 61.19
N LYS A 793 -8.64 -53.75 62.35
CA LYS A 793 -8.52 -52.31 62.64
C LYS A 793 -7.03 -51.90 62.73
N ARG A 794 -6.83 -50.56 62.71
CA ARG A 794 -5.67 -49.73 63.17
C ARG A 794 -4.74 -49.31 62.02
N GLY A 795 -4.34 -48.05 61.86
CA GLY A 795 -4.54 -46.83 62.64
C GLY A 795 -3.39 -45.84 62.35
N GLY A 796 -3.67 -44.53 62.41
CA GLY A 796 -2.70 -43.43 62.43
C GLY A 796 -2.16 -43.01 61.05
N GLY A 797 -2.08 -41.74 60.65
CA GLY A 797 -2.32 -40.47 61.33
C GLY A 797 -1.42 -39.39 60.72
N ILE A 798 -1.87 -38.12 60.80
CA ILE A 798 -1.02 -36.92 61.00
C ILE A 798 -0.30 -36.42 59.70
N LEU A 799 -0.22 -35.16 59.25
CA LEU A 799 -0.30 -33.82 59.85
C LEU A 799 -0.64 -32.76 58.77
N ARG A 800 -1.26 -31.65 59.19
CA ARG A 800 -1.37 -30.35 58.49
C ARG A 800 -0.06 -29.56 58.59
N GLY A 801 0.22 -28.72 57.58
CA GLY A 801 1.04 -27.50 57.67
C GLY A 801 0.75 -26.63 56.43
N ARG A 802 -0.09 -25.60 56.49
CA ARG A 802 0.14 -24.20 56.90
C ARG A 802 1.40 -23.56 56.27
N GLY A 803 1.16 -22.52 55.46
CA GLY A 803 2.15 -21.55 55.00
C GLY A 803 1.50 -20.53 54.07
N ARG A 804 0.81 -19.53 54.64
CA ARG A 804 0.49 -18.28 53.95
C ARG A 804 1.76 -17.41 53.95
N GLY A 805 2.06 -16.85 52.79
CA GLY A 805 2.85 -15.66 52.51
C GLY A 805 2.19 -15.00 51.31
#